data_AF-A0A7H8QHT0-F1
#
_entry.id   AF-A0A7H8QHT0-F1
#
_cell.length_a   1.000
_cell.length_b   1.000
_cell.length_c   1.000
_cell.angle_alpha   90.00
_cell.angle_beta   90.00
_cell.angle_gamma   90.00
#
_symmetry.space_group_name_H-M   'P 1'
#
loop_
_entity.id
_entity.type
_entity.pdbx_description
1 polymer ?
#
loop_
_entity_poly.entity_id
_entity_poly.type
_entity_poly.pdbx_seq_one_letter_code
_entity_poly.pdbx_strand_id
1 'polypeptide(L)'
;MPSRILLQNATILIPSGEPNDYVVPLQGHSLLIEDNKISQISPHISPTAGTDVIDCTGKIISPGFIDTHHHVWQTQLKGRHANQTLLEYIPSGNMQQTNYSPEDVFWGELGGCLEAVDAGTTTVVDHAHMNVSPAHTSNAIEATVSSGIRSVFCYTPTMRIKKFQPDMALDGGLLDDWVLEHMKYLGAAAPFGNGRVQLGLAFDGYMLPKEQVVSLYNQARSIGVQVITSHFVPGYFDNVSLIETLEAYGLLRSDILLSHANIMTQSEIEKLTQAKARISSTPGTELQMGHGDIVCFQKGCLDISSLGVDCHSSMSGDMVSQMRLALQHERSRRNKEIISQGKRVRSLNIYVQDVFRLGTIQGARAVHMEDKLGSIEVGKLADLVIFDGSSPGMVCAPEQDPVAAIVLHSSVRDVDTVIIDGTVRKREGKLDSVSINPSLKGVAIPPQTVGWNHIARELVSSRKRIEDAIAKANANEPEALVEALMKFRRLDENKFKMPREEPLLAPRQSSEGSSLRSEDEEDALLTGERIARSEQRGWPFWRQVGLFTWSLIATVAIIILAVTYQHQLTTQPGSDGLTWGPGGKPSGKRNVIFMVSDGMGPSSLSLTRSFRQLEQGLPLDDTLVLDKHHVGSSRTRSSSSLVTDSAAGATAFSCGLKSYNGAISVLPNHTACGTVLEAAHLAGYKTGLVVTTRITDATPACFASHANRREYEDLIAEQEIGEHPLGRVVDLILGGGRCHFLPQNAEGGCRADDRDLIEAAKDNGFNYVNDRTGFDGLENGQGVKLPLLGLFAEKDIPFEIDRRHANDVYPSLDEMARTALTALSKATEDSDKGFFIMIEGSRIDHAGHGNDPAAQVHEVLAYDRTFAAVLDFIEKDDTPTVLVSTSDHETGGLAIGRQLHKAYPEYKWLPDVLAKATYSSEYLEKQLNEYLAMDGANKSSKKQRSYVREELLKNGLGIEDATDEEVDSLLIPDDEQPPKYILADMISRRAQIGWSTHGHSGADVNIYASSTKDAWPLVGNHENTEVGNFLASFLDLDVDAVTAKLQEQASLSWMGDQLGADIRVEQLDSYHGDFRKRGEDCGCGAH
;
A
#
# COMPACT_ATOMS: atom_id res chain seq x y z
N MET A 1 40.29 -9.68 -26.45
CA MET A 1 40.11 -10.96 -25.74
C MET A 1 38.61 -11.26 -25.74
N PRO A 2 38.19 -12.54 -25.79
CA PRO A 2 36.77 -12.89 -25.69
C PRO A 2 36.18 -12.30 -24.39
N SER A 3 34.94 -11.82 -24.44
CA SER A 3 34.26 -11.36 -23.22
C SER A 3 34.00 -12.56 -22.33
N ARG A 4 34.34 -12.46 -21.05
CA ARG A 4 34.13 -13.53 -20.07
C ARG A 4 33.42 -12.97 -18.86
N ILE A 5 32.25 -13.50 -18.56
CA ILE A 5 31.47 -13.15 -17.36
C ILE A 5 31.32 -14.41 -16.52
N LEU A 6 31.69 -14.34 -15.24
CA LEU A 6 31.55 -15.43 -14.29
C LEU A 6 30.53 -15.03 -13.22
N LEU A 7 29.42 -15.75 -13.16
CA LEU A 7 28.39 -15.62 -12.13
C LEU A 7 28.70 -16.64 -11.04
N GLN A 8 28.97 -16.22 -9.81
CA GLN A 8 29.42 -17.11 -8.72
C GLN A 8 28.37 -17.28 -7.61
N ASN A 9 28.36 -18.46 -6.98
CA ASN A 9 27.59 -18.76 -5.76
C ASN A 9 26.06 -18.59 -5.88
N ALA A 10 25.50 -18.82 -7.07
CA ALA A 10 24.10 -18.58 -7.33
C ALA A 10 23.21 -19.81 -7.08
N THR A 11 21.91 -19.57 -6.95
CA THR A 11 20.86 -20.58 -7.20
C THR A 11 20.48 -20.53 -8.68
N ILE A 12 20.85 -21.55 -9.46
CA ILE A 12 20.66 -21.58 -10.92
C ILE A 12 19.47 -22.47 -11.28
N LEU A 13 18.49 -21.94 -12.02
CA LEU A 13 17.36 -22.72 -12.53
C LEU A 13 17.69 -23.45 -13.83
N ILE A 14 17.92 -24.76 -13.75
CA ILE A 14 18.23 -25.61 -14.91
C ILE A 14 17.06 -26.55 -15.24
N PRO A 15 16.96 -27.09 -16.47
CA PRO A 15 15.98 -28.12 -16.79
C PRO A 15 16.09 -29.34 -15.87
N SER A 16 14.94 -29.85 -15.41
CA SER A 16 14.86 -31.08 -14.61
C SER A 16 15.22 -32.35 -15.38
N GLY A 17 15.12 -32.32 -16.71
CA GLY A 17 15.19 -33.51 -17.57
C GLY A 17 13.87 -34.30 -17.65
N GLU A 18 12.83 -33.87 -16.93
CA GLU A 18 11.49 -34.47 -16.98
C GLU A 18 10.69 -33.96 -18.20
N PRO A 19 9.70 -34.73 -18.70
CA PRO A 19 8.94 -34.37 -19.92
C PRO A 19 8.15 -33.07 -19.86
N ASN A 20 7.91 -32.51 -18.66
CA ASN A 20 7.05 -31.34 -18.46
C ASN A 20 7.79 -30.01 -18.60
N ASP A 21 9.10 -30.03 -18.92
CA ASP A 21 9.99 -28.87 -19.02
C ASP A 21 10.07 -28.02 -17.75
N TYR A 22 9.88 -28.66 -16.60
CA TYR A 22 10.06 -28.01 -15.30
C TYR A 22 11.54 -27.78 -15.00
N VAL A 23 11.81 -26.75 -14.21
CA VAL A 23 13.18 -26.43 -13.76
C VAL A 23 13.43 -26.90 -12.33
N VAL A 24 14.68 -27.18 -12.02
CA VAL A 24 15.16 -27.49 -10.67
C VAL A 24 16.33 -26.58 -10.30
N PRO A 25 16.50 -26.23 -9.02
CA PRO A 25 17.59 -25.35 -8.61
C PRO A 25 18.90 -26.10 -8.38
N LEU A 26 20.00 -25.55 -8.89
CA LEU A 26 21.36 -25.85 -8.46
C LEU A 26 21.84 -24.76 -7.50
N GLN A 27 21.97 -25.07 -6.22
CA GLN A 27 22.41 -24.13 -5.19
C GLN A 27 23.93 -24.02 -5.11
N GLY A 28 24.44 -22.81 -4.86
CA GLY A 28 25.87 -22.54 -4.66
C GLY A 28 26.73 -22.85 -5.89
N HIS A 29 26.16 -22.83 -7.10
CA HIS A 29 26.87 -23.10 -8.33
C HIS A 29 27.36 -21.81 -9.01
N SER A 30 28.34 -21.97 -9.89
CA SER A 30 28.85 -20.92 -10.75
C SER A 30 28.52 -21.19 -12.22
N LEU A 31 28.29 -20.13 -12.99
CA LEU A 31 28.02 -20.15 -14.43
C LEU A 31 29.03 -19.25 -15.14
N LEU A 32 29.75 -19.80 -16.12
CA LEU A 32 30.67 -19.07 -16.97
C LEU A 32 30.04 -18.79 -18.34
N ILE A 33 30.07 -17.51 -18.73
CA ILE A 33 29.72 -17.03 -20.05
C ILE A 33 31.01 -16.71 -20.79
N GLU A 34 31.16 -17.26 -22.00
CA GLU A 34 32.23 -16.90 -22.93
C GLU A 34 31.61 -16.38 -24.23
N ASP A 35 32.03 -15.18 -24.61
CA ASP A 35 31.43 -14.39 -25.67
C ASP A 35 29.92 -14.21 -25.42
N ASN A 36 29.07 -14.96 -26.12
CA ASN A 36 27.62 -14.92 -25.98
C ASN A 36 26.99 -16.24 -25.52
N LYS A 37 27.79 -17.22 -25.09
CA LYS A 37 27.31 -18.56 -24.73
C LYS A 37 27.63 -18.93 -23.29
N ILE A 38 26.73 -19.72 -22.72
CA ILE A 38 26.98 -20.45 -21.47
C ILE A 38 28.00 -21.56 -21.78
N SER A 39 29.23 -21.43 -21.32
CA SER A 39 30.29 -22.40 -21.63
C SER A 39 30.48 -23.44 -20.53
N GLN A 40 30.16 -23.11 -19.28
CA GLN A 40 30.31 -24.02 -18.16
C GLN A 40 29.33 -23.70 -17.02
N ILE A 41 28.81 -24.75 -16.38
CA ILE A 41 28.07 -24.69 -15.10
C ILE A 41 28.71 -25.71 -14.17
N SER A 42 29.11 -25.29 -12.96
CA SER A 42 29.85 -26.14 -12.01
C SER A 42 29.71 -25.58 -10.59
N PRO A 43 29.79 -26.40 -9.52
CA PRO A 43 29.83 -25.90 -8.14
C PRO A 43 30.87 -24.81 -7.92
N HIS A 44 32.03 -24.91 -8.59
CA HIS A 44 33.08 -23.89 -8.55
C HIS A 44 33.74 -23.74 -9.92
N ILE A 45 34.04 -22.49 -10.28
CA ILE A 45 34.84 -22.11 -11.46
C ILE A 45 35.80 -21.00 -11.01
N SER A 46 37.11 -21.21 -11.22
CA SER A 46 38.11 -20.20 -10.89
C SER A 46 38.20 -19.14 -11.99
N PRO A 47 38.13 -17.84 -11.67
CA PRO A 47 38.22 -16.79 -12.68
C PRO A 47 39.62 -16.74 -13.31
N THR A 48 39.66 -16.58 -14.63
CA THR A 48 40.91 -16.29 -15.36
C THR A 48 41.15 -14.79 -15.46
N ALA A 49 42.38 -14.36 -15.76
CA ALA A 49 42.69 -12.94 -15.93
C ALA A 49 41.79 -12.27 -16.97
N GLY A 50 41.14 -11.15 -16.61
CA GLY A 50 40.22 -10.41 -17.48
C GLY A 50 38.76 -10.91 -17.48
N THR A 51 38.40 -11.84 -16.59
CA THR A 51 37.01 -12.27 -16.37
C THR A 51 36.27 -11.22 -15.52
N ASP A 52 35.11 -10.76 -15.97
CA ASP A 52 34.19 -9.95 -15.16
C ASP A 52 33.43 -10.87 -14.21
N VAL A 53 33.58 -10.68 -12.90
CA VAL A 53 33.02 -11.58 -11.88
C VAL A 53 31.84 -10.88 -11.21
N ILE A 54 30.68 -11.52 -11.24
CA ILE A 54 29.47 -11.06 -10.58
C ILE A 54 29.15 -12.04 -9.45
N ASP A 55 29.11 -11.53 -8.21
CA ASP A 55 28.70 -12.31 -7.05
C ASP A 55 27.17 -12.45 -7.04
N CYS A 56 26.71 -13.69 -7.04
CA CYS A 56 25.31 -14.06 -7.01
C CYS A 56 24.94 -14.81 -5.73
N THR A 57 25.73 -14.66 -4.66
CA THR A 57 25.38 -15.16 -3.32
C THR A 57 24.00 -14.64 -2.91
N GLY A 58 23.09 -15.56 -2.59
CA GLY A 58 21.69 -15.23 -2.25
C GLY A 58 20.82 -14.80 -3.44
N LYS A 59 21.30 -14.91 -4.68
CA LYS A 59 20.57 -14.54 -5.90
C LYS A 59 20.11 -15.76 -6.70
N ILE A 60 19.01 -15.61 -7.45
CA ILE A 60 18.50 -16.63 -8.37
C ILE A 60 18.86 -16.26 -9.80
N ILE A 61 19.44 -17.19 -10.56
CA ILE A 61 19.65 -17.05 -12.00
C ILE A 61 18.55 -17.83 -12.73
N SER A 62 17.77 -17.10 -13.52
CA SER A 62 16.70 -17.60 -14.38
C SER A 62 17.08 -17.47 -15.86
N PRO A 63 16.56 -18.35 -16.75
CA PRO A 63 16.49 -18.00 -18.17
C PRO A 63 15.80 -16.64 -18.32
N GLY A 64 16.22 -15.86 -19.32
CA GLY A 64 15.55 -14.63 -19.68
C GLY A 64 14.10 -14.87 -20.12
N PHE A 65 13.21 -13.93 -19.78
CA PHE A 65 11.82 -14.04 -20.20
C PHE A 65 11.67 -13.73 -21.69
N ILE A 66 10.68 -14.37 -22.29
CA ILE A 66 10.36 -14.24 -23.72
C ILE A 66 8.92 -13.78 -23.83
N ASP A 67 8.76 -12.51 -24.19
CA ASP A 67 7.46 -11.90 -24.49
C ASP A 67 7.08 -12.23 -25.93
N THR A 68 6.01 -12.98 -26.12
CA THR A 68 5.57 -13.42 -27.45
C THR A 68 4.53 -12.53 -28.11
N HIS A 69 4.18 -11.38 -27.52
CA HIS A 69 3.35 -10.37 -28.17
C HIS A 69 3.42 -9.01 -27.45
N HIS A 70 3.88 -7.96 -28.14
CA HIS A 70 3.97 -6.61 -27.59
C HIS A 70 3.80 -5.54 -28.68
N HIS A 71 3.10 -4.43 -28.40
CA HIS A 71 3.13 -3.20 -29.22
C HIS A 71 4.15 -2.21 -28.66
N VAL A 72 5.44 -2.50 -28.88
CA VAL A 72 6.55 -1.85 -28.15
C VAL A 72 6.58 -0.33 -28.34
N TRP A 73 6.31 0.16 -29.55
CA TRP A 73 6.30 1.58 -29.92
C TRP A 73 5.36 2.48 -29.09
N GLN A 74 4.39 1.91 -28.34
CA GLN A 74 3.34 2.68 -27.66
C GLN A 74 3.74 3.35 -26.33
N THR A 75 5.04 3.42 -26.02
CA THR A 75 5.53 3.90 -24.71
C THR A 75 4.97 5.28 -24.34
N GLN A 76 4.84 6.20 -25.29
CA GLN A 76 4.32 7.55 -25.07
C GLN A 76 2.83 7.59 -24.71
N LEU A 77 2.08 6.51 -24.97
CA LEU A 77 0.64 6.39 -24.66
C LEU A 77 0.37 5.90 -23.22
N LYS A 78 1.42 5.63 -22.43
CA LYS A 78 1.26 5.17 -21.04
C LYS A 78 0.40 6.11 -20.20
N GLY A 79 -0.55 5.50 -19.49
CA GLY A 79 -1.56 6.17 -18.65
C GLY A 79 -2.82 6.60 -19.41
N ARG A 80 -2.84 6.53 -20.77
CA ARG A 80 -3.99 6.92 -21.58
C ARG A 80 -5.10 5.86 -21.61
N HIS A 81 -4.73 4.58 -21.54
CA HIS A 81 -5.64 3.47 -21.85
C HIS A 81 -6.01 2.60 -20.63
N ALA A 82 -5.81 3.12 -19.41
CA ALA A 82 -6.04 2.36 -18.17
C ALA A 82 -7.51 1.89 -17.98
N ASN A 83 -8.47 2.62 -18.53
CA ASN A 83 -9.92 2.37 -18.35
C ASN A 83 -10.63 2.01 -19.66
N GLN A 84 -9.89 1.63 -20.70
CA GLN A 84 -10.45 1.43 -22.02
C GLN A 84 -10.64 -0.05 -22.35
N THR A 85 -11.76 -0.35 -22.99
CA THR A 85 -12.03 -1.61 -23.70
C THR A 85 -11.26 -1.67 -25.02
N LEU A 86 -11.25 -2.83 -25.68
CA LEU A 86 -10.66 -2.97 -27.02
C LEU A 86 -11.31 -2.01 -28.04
N LEU A 87 -12.62 -1.77 -27.92
CA LEU A 87 -13.36 -0.89 -28.84
C LEU A 87 -12.90 0.58 -28.71
N GLU A 88 -12.59 1.02 -27.50
CA GLU A 88 -12.11 2.38 -27.22
C GLU A 88 -10.60 2.54 -27.50
N TYR A 89 -9.82 1.49 -27.25
CA TYR A 89 -8.39 1.47 -27.47
C TYR A 89 -8.01 1.52 -28.95
N ILE A 90 -8.71 0.79 -29.83
CA ILE A 90 -8.35 0.75 -31.26
C ILE A 90 -8.23 2.15 -31.89
N PRO A 91 -9.26 3.02 -31.83
CA PRO A 91 -9.20 4.31 -32.49
C PRO A 91 -8.39 5.32 -31.67
N SER A 92 -8.30 5.19 -30.34
CA SER A 92 -7.63 6.18 -29.48
C SER A 92 -6.17 5.86 -29.14
N GLY A 93 -5.72 4.63 -29.43
CA GLY A 93 -4.37 4.11 -29.19
C GLY A 93 -3.75 3.50 -30.46
N ASN A 94 -4.16 2.28 -30.85
CA ASN A 94 -3.53 1.55 -31.97
C ASN A 94 -3.50 2.34 -33.29
N MET A 95 -4.60 2.99 -33.66
CA MET A 95 -4.68 3.81 -34.89
C MET A 95 -3.92 5.13 -34.80
N GLN A 96 -3.46 5.55 -33.61
CA GLN A 96 -2.73 6.80 -33.43
C GLN A 96 -1.31 6.76 -34.01
N GLN A 97 -0.83 5.61 -34.47
CA GLN A 97 0.41 5.48 -35.24
C GLN A 97 0.57 6.50 -36.39
N THR A 98 -0.53 6.94 -37.03
CA THR A 98 -0.48 7.94 -38.11
C THR A 98 -0.09 9.33 -37.61
N ASN A 99 -0.24 9.59 -36.31
CA ASN A 99 0.15 10.84 -35.67
C ASN A 99 1.58 10.82 -35.11
N TYR A 100 2.32 9.73 -35.31
CA TYR A 100 3.73 9.63 -34.90
C TYR A 100 4.61 10.06 -36.07
N SER A 101 5.70 10.77 -35.79
CA SER A 101 6.80 10.92 -36.73
C SER A 101 7.75 9.71 -36.66
N PRO A 102 8.64 9.51 -37.65
CA PRO A 102 9.67 8.47 -37.56
C PRO A 102 10.58 8.59 -36.34
N GLU A 103 10.85 9.82 -35.90
CA GLU A 103 11.63 10.09 -34.67
C GLU A 103 10.85 9.70 -33.41
N ASP A 104 9.55 9.99 -33.37
CA ASP A 104 8.70 9.59 -32.24
C ASP A 104 8.63 8.06 -32.11
N VAL A 105 8.56 7.35 -33.24
CA VAL A 105 8.63 5.89 -33.25
C VAL A 105 9.97 5.39 -32.71
N PHE A 106 11.09 6.01 -33.08
CA PHE A 106 12.41 5.60 -32.56
C PHE A 106 12.43 5.63 -31.03
N TRP A 107 12.04 6.76 -30.43
CA TRP A 107 12.11 6.93 -28.98
C TRP A 107 11.08 6.06 -28.26
N GLY A 108 9.88 5.92 -28.81
CA GLY A 108 8.84 5.05 -28.26
C GLY A 108 9.25 3.58 -28.23
N GLU A 109 9.81 3.11 -29.33
CA GLU A 109 10.33 1.75 -29.50
C GLU A 109 11.52 1.47 -28.58
N LEU A 110 12.49 2.40 -28.52
CA LEU A 110 13.66 2.27 -27.64
C LEU A 110 13.25 2.26 -26.17
N GLY A 111 12.33 3.14 -25.77
CA GLY A 111 11.79 3.21 -24.42
C GLY A 111 11.10 1.91 -23.99
N GLY A 112 10.26 1.34 -24.87
CA GLY A 112 9.55 0.10 -24.62
C GLY A 112 10.50 -1.10 -24.52
N CYS A 113 11.47 -1.18 -25.42
CA CYS A 113 12.52 -2.21 -25.34
C CYS A 113 13.29 -2.14 -24.03
N LEU A 114 13.65 -0.94 -23.56
CA LEU A 114 14.43 -0.77 -22.33
C LEU A 114 13.62 -1.03 -21.07
N GLU A 115 12.32 -0.73 -21.07
CA GLU A 115 11.43 -1.20 -20.00
C GLU A 115 11.38 -2.73 -19.95
N ALA A 116 11.23 -3.39 -21.10
CA ALA A 116 11.21 -4.84 -21.17
C ALA A 116 12.53 -5.43 -20.62
N VAL A 117 13.68 -4.86 -21.01
CA VAL A 117 14.99 -5.23 -20.46
C VAL A 117 15.06 -4.99 -18.96
N ASP A 118 14.57 -3.84 -18.46
CA ASP A 118 14.56 -3.53 -17.03
C ASP A 118 13.76 -4.55 -16.21
N ALA A 119 12.67 -5.05 -16.79
CA ALA A 119 11.78 -6.07 -16.22
C ALA A 119 12.27 -7.52 -16.40
N GLY A 120 13.43 -7.74 -17.03
CA GLY A 120 13.99 -9.09 -17.25
C GLY A 120 13.51 -9.80 -18.53
N THR A 121 12.81 -9.11 -19.41
CA THR A 121 12.51 -9.63 -20.75
C THR A 121 13.74 -9.50 -21.63
N THR A 122 14.16 -10.63 -22.21
CA THR A 122 15.37 -10.70 -23.06
C THR A 122 15.03 -10.83 -24.54
N THR A 123 13.83 -11.32 -24.85
CA THR A 123 13.31 -11.49 -26.21
C THR A 123 11.88 -10.99 -26.31
N VAL A 124 11.55 -10.25 -27.35
CA VAL A 124 10.19 -9.76 -27.65
C VAL A 124 9.75 -10.15 -29.06
N VAL A 125 8.48 -10.51 -29.24
CA VAL A 125 7.81 -10.51 -30.55
C VAL A 125 7.05 -9.20 -30.67
N ASP A 126 7.64 -8.26 -31.39
CA ASP A 126 7.04 -6.94 -31.60
C ASP A 126 6.02 -7.02 -32.74
N HIS A 127 4.75 -6.81 -32.41
CA HIS A 127 3.65 -6.72 -33.37
C HIS A 127 3.53 -5.27 -33.84
N ALA A 128 4.46 -4.85 -34.71
CA ALA A 128 4.79 -3.45 -34.98
C ALA A 128 3.71 -2.67 -35.76
N HIS A 129 2.62 -2.28 -35.08
CA HIS A 129 1.54 -1.41 -35.61
C HIS A 129 1.95 0.05 -35.71
N MET A 130 2.99 0.35 -36.48
CA MET A 130 3.40 1.73 -36.72
C MET A 130 3.90 2.01 -38.15
N ASN A 131 3.83 1.03 -39.06
CA ASN A 131 4.47 1.09 -40.39
C ASN A 131 3.70 1.99 -41.38
N VAL A 132 3.68 3.29 -41.11
CA VAL A 132 2.99 4.31 -41.91
C VAL A 132 3.85 4.77 -43.09
N SER A 133 5.18 4.68 -42.98
CA SER A 133 6.13 4.89 -44.08
C SER A 133 7.42 4.09 -43.84
N PRO A 134 8.29 3.92 -44.87
CA PRO A 134 9.54 3.19 -44.69
C PRO A 134 10.45 3.74 -43.59
N ALA A 135 10.47 5.07 -43.41
CA ALA A 135 11.25 5.72 -42.37
C ALA A 135 10.80 5.29 -40.96
N HIS A 136 9.49 5.15 -40.72
CA HIS A 136 9.00 4.73 -39.40
C HIS A 136 9.55 3.34 -39.04
N THR A 137 9.47 2.38 -39.95
CA THR A 137 10.00 1.03 -39.69
C THR A 137 11.52 1.02 -39.51
N SER A 138 12.27 1.75 -40.34
CA SER A 138 13.73 1.82 -40.19
C SER A 138 14.12 2.38 -38.83
N ASN A 139 13.42 3.41 -38.34
CA ASN A 139 13.65 3.97 -37.01
C ASN A 139 13.29 2.98 -35.90
N ALA A 140 12.16 2.25 -36.02
CA ALA A 140 11.78 1.23 -35.05
C ALA A 140 12.85 0.12 -34.96
N ILE A 141 13.25 -0.47 -36.10
CA ILE A 141 14.27 -1.53 -36.11
C ILE A 141 15.60 -1.05 -35.50
N GLU A 142 16.05 0.17 -35.82
CA GLU A 142 17.28 0.70 -35.24
C GLU A 142 17.16 0.96 -33.74
N ALA A 143 15.99 1.39 -33.26
CA ALA A 143 15.71 1.51 -31.82
C ALA A 143 15.80 0.14 -31.12
N THR A 144 15.18 -0.90 -31.70
CA THR A 144 15.26 -2.28 -31.20
C THR A 144 16.69 -2.82 -31.23
N VAL A 145 17.48 -2.52 -32.27
CA VAL A 145 18.90 -2.90 -32.34
C VAL A 145 19.70 -2.22 -31.23
N SER A 146 19.47 -0.92 -31.05
CA SER A 146 20.19 -0.05 -30.09
C SER A 146 19.91 -0.44 -28.64
N SER A 147 18.69 -0.89 -28.32
CA SER A 147 18.31 -1.29 -26.95
C SER A 147 19.10 -2.48 -26.42
N GLY A 148 19.65 -3.32 -27.32
CA GLY A 148 20.34 -4.53 -26.93
C GLY A 148 19.44 -5.76 -26.73
N ILE A 149 18.12 -5.62 -26.83
CA ILE A 149 17.16 -6.72 -26.71
C ILE A 149 17.20 -7.66 -27.92
N ARG A 150 16.76 -8.91 -27.75
CA ARG A 150 16.44 -9.79 -28.88
C ARG A 150 15.02 -9.53 -29.34
N SER A 151 14.76 -9.56 -30.64
CA SER A 151 13.41 -9.34 -31.14
C SER A 151 13.11 -10.14 -32.40
N VAL A 152 11.86 -10.59 -32.52
CA VAL A 152 11.25 -10.89 -33.81
C VAL A 152 10.38 -9.69 -34.16
N PHE A 153 10.95 -8.75 -34.92
CA PHE A 153 10.28 -7.53 -35.34
C PHE A 153 9.27 -7.87 -36.43
N CYS A 154 8.00 -7.99 -36.07
CA CYS A 154 6.96 -8.40 -37.01
C CYS A 154 6.43 -7.19 -37.75
N TYR A 155 6.85 -7.05 -39.01
CA TYR A 155 6.39 -5.96 -39.87
C TYR A 155 4.87 -6.07 -40.08
N THR A 156 4.11 -5.07 -39.65
CA THR A 156 2.65 -5.01 -39.86
C THR A 156 2.30 -4.10 -41.03
N PRO A 157 1.71 -4.60 -42.13
CA PRO A 157 0.98 -3.76 -43.06
C PRO A 157 -0.20 -3.12 -42.33
N THR A 158 -0.14 -1.81 -42.12
CA THR A 158 -1.03 -1.12 -41.18
C THR A 158 -2.03 -0.21 -41.88
N MET A 159 -3.22 -0.03 -41.29
CA MET A 159 -4.21 0.92 -41.79
C MET A 159 -3.77 2.34 -41.47
N ARG A 160 -3.57 3.16 -42.52
CA ARG A 160 -3.21 4.57 -42.38
C ARG A 160 -4.47 5.41 -42.34
N ILE A 161 -4.67 6.20 -41.30
CA ILE A 161 -5.90 6.99 -41.11
C ILE A 161 -5.68 8.40 -41.64
N LYS A 162 -6.40 8.77 -42.69
CA LYS A 162 -6.37 10.14 -43.25
C LYS A 162 -7.18 11.13 -42.40
N LYS A 163 -8.29 10.63 -41.84
CA LYS A 163 -9.28 11.42 -41.12
C LYS A 163 -9.96 10.50 -40.11
N PHE A 164 -10.04 10.93 -38.85
CA PHE A 164 -10.68 10.17 -37.78
C PHE A 164 -12.18 10.48 -37.66
N GLN A 165 -12.58 11.75 -37.80
CA GLN A 165 -13.95 12.21 -37.55
C GLN A 165 -14.46 13.19 -38.62
N PRO A 166 -15.79 13.28 -38.88
CA PRO A 166 -16.86 12.49 -38.25
C PRO A 166 -16.95 11.06 -38.83
N ASP A 167 -16.41 10.86 -40.03
CA ASP A 167 -16.30 9.56 -40.67
C ASP A 167 -14.83 9.21 -40.85
N MET A 168 -14.44 8.02 -40.40
CA MET A 168 -13.09 7.53 -40.56
C MET A 168 -12.78 7.25 -42.04
N ALA A 169 -11.66 7.77 -42.53
CA ALA A 169 -11.20 7.56 -43.90
C ALA A 169 -9.75 7.10 -43.93
N LEU A 170 -9.47 6.12 -44.78
CA LEU A 170 -8.12 5.56 -44.96
C LEU A 170 -7.28 6.41 -45.93
N ASP A 171 -5.96 6.36 -45.73
CA ASP A 171 -4.95 6.89 -46.64
C ASP A 171 -4.22 5.76 -47.38
N GLY A 172 -4.71 5.44 -48.58
CA GLY A 172 -4.20 4.35 -49.40
C GLY A 172 -4.69 2.96 -48.96
N GLY A 173 -4.11 1.92 -49.56
CA GLY A 173 -4.44 0.53 -49.31
C GLY A 173 -3.49 -0.15 -48.32
N LEU A 174 -3.98 -1.21 -47.66
CA LEU A 174 -3.20 -1.97 -46.69
C LEU A 174 -1.92 -2.58 -47.29
N LEU A 175 -2.00 -3.01 -48.55
CA LEU A 175 -0.92 -3.66 -49.30
C LEU A 175 -0.48 -2.85 -50.53
N ASP A 176 -0.39 -1.52 -50.40
CA ASP A 176 0.15 -0.66 -51.46
C ASP A 176 1.58 -1.10 -51.86
N ASP A 177 1.97 -0.88 -53.12
CA ASP A 177 3.21 -1.42 -53.72
C ASP A 177 4.46 -1.17 -52.86
N TRP A 178 4.58 0.02 -52.29
CA TRP A 178 5.71 0.40 -51.45
C TRP A 178 5.87 -0.49 -50.21
N VAL A 179 4.76 -1.01 -49.66
CA VAL A 179 4.77 -1.87 -48.47
C VAL A 179 5.50 -3.17 -48.79
N LEU A 180 5.16 -3.80 -49.91
CA LEU A 180 5.76 -5.06 -50.34
C LEU A 180 7.22 -4.86 -50.78
N GLU A 181 7.53 -3.75 -51.45
CA GLU A 181 8.91 -3.37 -51.80
C GLU A 181 9.76 -3.16 -50.55
N HIS A 182 9.21 -2.50 -49.53
CA HIS A 182 9.91 -2.24 -48.29
C HIS A 182 10.17 -3.53 -47.50
N MET A 183 9.19 -4.42 -47.41
CA MET A 183 9.39 -5.74 -46.80
C MET A 183 10.52 -6.53 -47.49
N LYS A 184 10.63 -6.47 -48.82
CA LYS A 184 11.74 -7.12 -49.56
C LYS A 184 13.08 -6.45 -49.25
N TYR A 185 13.11 -5.12 -49.18
CA TYR A 185 14.31 -4.38 -48.78
C TYR A 185 14.79 -4.79 -47.38
N LEU A 186 13.87 -4.85 -46.40
CA LEU A 186 14.19 -5.26 -45.04
C LEU A 186 14.59 -6.73 -44.97
N GLY A 187 13.93 -7.62 -45.70
CA GLY A 187 14.29 -9.03 -45.78
C GLY A 187 15.68 -9.28 -46.35
N ALA A 188 16.13 -8.43 -47.28
CA ALA A 188 17.50 -8.48 -47.81
C ALA A 188 18.55 -7.91 -46.84
N ALA A 189 18.14 -7.05 -45.91
CA ALA A 189 19.02 -6.43 -44.91
C ALA A 189 19.05 -7.21 -43.58
N ALA A 190 18.01 -8.01 -43.29
CA ALA A 190 17.91 -8.83 -42.11
C ALA A 190 18.91 -10.02 -42.14
N PRO A 191 19.34 -10.52 -40.96
CA PRO A 191 18.96 -10.06 -39.62
C PRO A 191 19.80 -8.86 -39.16
N PHE A 192 19.28 -8.11 -38.18
CA PHE A 192 19.92 -6.91 -37.64
C PHE A 192 20.54 -7.14 -36.26
N GLY A 193 21.37 -6.19 -35.80
CA GLY A 193 21.94 -6.21 -34.44
C GLY A 193 22.75 -7.48 -34.13
N ASN A 194 23.59 -7.92 -35.06
CA ASN A 194 24.35 -9.18 -34.99
C ASN A 194 23.47 -10.44 -34.91
N GLY A 195 22.29 -10.41 -35.52
CA GLY A 195 21.38 -11.55 -35.52
C GLY A 195 20.37 -11.56 -34.37
N ARG A 196 20.43 -10.59 -33.46
CA ARG A 196 19.45 -10.43 -32.35
C ARG A 196 18.07 -10.01 -32.83
N VAL A 197 17.97 -9.26 -33.92
CA VAL A 197 16.68 -8.78 -34.45
C VAL A 197 16.39 -9.50 -35.77
N GLN A 198 15.39 -10.38 -35.75
CA GLN A 198 14.88 -11.11 -36.90
C GLN A 198 13.66 -10.39 -37.48
N LEU A 199 13.40 -10.57 -38.77
CA LEU A 199 12.21 -10.04 -39.42
C LEU A 199 11.07 -11.05 -39.33
N GLY A 200 9.95 -10.63 -38.77
CA GLY A 200 8.67 -11.36 -38.77
C GLY A 200 7.63 -10.68 -39.66
N LEU A 201 6.44 -11.27 -39.75
CA LEU A 201 5.24 -10.64 -40.33
C LEU A 201 4.15 -10.55 -39.27
N ALA A 202 3.49 -9.41 -39.17
CA ALA A 202 2.27 -9.26 -38.42
C ALA A 202 1.12 -8.95 -39.39
N PHE A 203 -0.03 -9.64 -39.30
CA PHE A 203 -1.11 -9.41 -40.25
C PHE A 203 -2.51 -9.69 -39.69
N ASP A 204 -3.37 -8.67 -39.78
CA ASP A 204 -4.77 -8.71 -39.28
C ASP A 204 -5.81 -8.38 -40.39
N GLY A 205 -5.35 -8.22 -41.63
CA GLY A 205 -6.14 -7.72 -42.77
C GLY A 205 -6.96 -8.77 -43.52
N TYR A 206 -7.61 -9.71 -42.83
CA TYR A 206 -8.28 -10.87 -43.45
C TYR A 206 -9.56 -10.54 -44.25
N MET A 207 -9.99 -9.28 -44.22
CA MET A 207 -11.02 -8.73 -45.11
C MET A 207 -10.58 -8.60 -46.57
N LEU A 208 -9.27 -8.74 -46.87
CA LEU A 208 -8.74 -8.71 -48.22
C LEU A 208 -9.07 -10.01 -49.00
N PRO A 209 -9.10 -9.96 -50.34
CA PRO A 209 -9.27 -11.16 -51.16
C PRO A 209 -8.25 -12.25 -50.84
N LYS A 210 -8.69 -13.51 -50.83
CA LYS A 210 -7.87 -14.69 -50.53
C LYS A 210 -6.53 -14.68 -51.24
N GLU A 211 -6.52 -14.34 -52.53
CA GLU A 211 -5.33 -14.36 -53.38
C GLU A 211 -4.27 -13.36 -52.89
N GLN A 212 -4.70 -12.19 -52.38
CA GLN A 212 -3.78 -11.18 -51.84
C GLN A 212 -3.17 -11.64 -50.51
N VAL A 213 -3.99 -12.20 -49.62
CA VAL A 213 -3.53 -12.74 -48.33
C VAL A 213 -2.53 -13.87 -48.55
N VAL A 214 -2.88 -14.84 -49.40
CA VAL A 214 -1.98 -15.97 -49.75
C VAL A 214 -0.68 -15.47 -50.40
N SER A 215 -0.77 -14.46 -51.27
CA SER A 215 0.41 -13.85 -51.89
C SER A 215 1.35 -13.19 -50.86
N LEU A 216 0.81 -12.43 -49.91
CA LEU A 216 1.59 -11.80 -48.84
C LEU A 216 2.33 -12.84 -48.00
N TYR A 217 1.64 -13.89 -47.56
CA TYR A 217 2.24 -14.96 -46.76
C TYR A 217 3.36 -15.68 -47.51
N ASN A 218 3.14 -16.00 -48.79
CA ASN A 218 4.16 -16.63 -49.62
C ASN A 218 5.37 -15.72 -49.82
N GLN A 219 5.15 -14.41 -49.99
CA GLN A 219 6.24 -13.43 -50.09
C GLN A 219 7.02 -13.31 -48.79
N ALA A 220 6.35 -13.20 -47.64
CA ALA A 220 7.01 -13.16 -46.32
C ALA A 220 7.86 -14.41 -46.08
N ARG A 221 7.31 -15.60 -46.34
CA ARG A 221 8.06 -16.87 -46.25
C ARG A 221 9.25 -16.90 -47.22
N SER A 222 9.12 -16.33 -48.41
CA SER A 222 10.21 -16.31 -49.40
C SER A 222 11.40 -15.44 -48.99
N ILE A 223 11.18 -14.44 -48.13
CA ILE A 223 12.24 -13.59 -47.58
C ILE A 223 12.75 -14.08 -46.21
N GLY A 224 12.39 -15.31 -45.81
CA GLY A 224 12.95 -15.96 -44.62
C GLY A 224 12.22 -15.68 -43.31
N VAL A 225 11.01 -15.11 -43.34
CA VAL A 225 10.17 -14.95 -42.13
C VAL A 225 9.86 -16.31 -41.51
N GLN A 226 10.13 -16.43 -40.20
CA GLN A 226 9.88 -17.66 -39.42
C GLN A 226 8.69 -17.56 -38.47
N VAL A 227 8.27 -16.34 -38.12
CA VAL A 227 7.11 -16.08 -37.26
C VAL A 227 6.17 -15.12 -37.97
N ILE A 228 4.91 -15.52 -38.06
CA ILE A 228 3.80 -14.73 -38.57
C ILE A 228 2.78 -14.62 -37.44
N THR A 229 2.64 -13.42 -36.89
CA THR A 229 1.72 -13.13 -35.78
C THR A 229 0.42 -12.48 -36.26
N SER A 230 -0.69 -12.86 -35.63
CA SER A 230 -2.01 -12.32 -35.94
C SER A 230 -2.88 -12.28 -34.70
N HIS A 231 -3.62 -11.20 -34.52
CA HIS A 231 -4.61 -11.10 -33.47
C HIS A 231 -5.80 -12.01 -33.76
N PHE A 232 -6.22 -12.77 -32.75
CA PHE A 232 -7.44 -13.57 -32.83
C PHE A 232 -8.29 -13.34 -31.58
N VAL A 233 -9.33 -12.51 -31.71
CA VAL A 233 -10.29 -12.23 -30.63
C VAL A 233 -11.69 -12.65 -31.09
N PRO A 234 -12.04 -13.95 -30.97
CA PRO A 234 -13.32 -14.49 -31.43
C PRO A 234 -14.52 -13.71 -30.89
N GLY A 235 -15.45 -13.35 -31.80
CA GLY A 235 -16.75 -12.78 -31.42
C GLY A 235 -16.74 -11.28 -31.11
N TYR A 236 -15.58 -10.59 -31.14
CA TYR A 236 -15.53 -9.15 -30.87
C TYR A 236 -15.88 -8.30 -32.10
N PHE A 237 -15.17 -8.47 -33.23
CA PHE A 237 -15.43 -7.73 -34.47
C PHE A 237 -16.14 -8.57 -35.55
N ASP A 238 -15.79 -9.85 -35.66
CA ASP A 238 -16.37 -10.78 -36.62
C ASP A 238 -16.52 -12.18 -35.99
N ASN A 239 -17.51 -12.94 -36.46
CA ASN A 239 -17.76 -14.31 -36.02
C ASN A 239 -16.98 -15.36 -36.85
N VAL A 240 -16.02 -14.92 -37.67
CA VAL A 240 -15.26 -15.81 -38.55
C VAL A 240 -14.02 -16.32 -37.81
N SER A 241 -13.86 -17.64 -37.74
CA SER A 241 -12.66 -18.23 -37.17
C SER A 241 -11.45 -17.96 -38.07
N LEU A 242 -10.42 -17.33 -37.49
CA LEU A 242 -9.15 -17.11 -38.16
C LEU A 242 -8.45 -18.44 -38.47
N ILE A 243 -8.55 -19.41 -37.56
CA ILE A 243 -7.90 -20.72 -37.71
C ILE A 243 -8.47 -21.46 -38.93
N GLU A 244 -9.80 -21.46 -39.06
CA GLU A 244 -10.49 -22.04 -40.23
C GLU A 244 -10.11 -21.29 -41.52
N THR A 245 -9.97 -19.96 -41.45
CA THR A 245 -9.56 -19.14 -42.60
C THR A 245 -8.14 -19.49 -43.05
N LEU A 246 -7.19 -19.57 -42.10
CA LEU A 246 -5.81 -19.95 -42.38
C LEU A 246 -5.71 -21.37 -42.93
N GLU A 247 -6.48 -22.32 -42.41
CA GLU A 247 -6.54 -23.69 -42.94
C GLU A 247 -7.12 -23.72 -44.36
N ALA A 248 -8.27 -23.08 -44.60
CA ALA A 248 -8.90 -23.01 -45.92
C ALA A 248 -8.02 -22.31 -46.98
N TYR A 249 -7.12 -21.44 -46.53
CA TYR A 249 -6.15 -20.75 -47.39
C TYR A 249 -4.85 -21.56 -47.56
N GLY A 250 -4.67 -22.66 -46.82
CA GLY A 250 -3.45 -23.48 -46.83
C GLY A 250 -2.25 -22.78 -46.15
N LEU A 251 -2.55 -21.84 -45.25
CA LEU A 251 -1.59 -20.97 -44.57
C LEU A 251 -1.28 -21.41 -43.14
N LEU A 252 -2.15 -22.19 -42.49
CA LEU A 252 -1.95 -22.68 -41.12
C LEU A 252 -0.76 -23.65 -41.04
N ARG A 253 0.35 -23.21 -40.46
CA ARG A 253 1.60 -23.97 -40.30
C ARG A 253 2.29 -23.57 -38.98
N SER A 254 3.48 -24.13 -38.74
CA SER A 254 4.23 -23.93 -37.51
C SER A 254 4.72 -22.50 -37.31
N ASP A 255 4.80 -21.70 -38.38
CA ASP A 255 5.20 -20.29 -38.34
C ASP A 255 4.09 -19.36 -37.82
N ILE A 256 2.89 -19.88 -37.55
CA ILE A 256 1.77 -19.08 -37.05
C ILE A 256 1.84 -18.95 -35.52
N LEU A 257 1.78 -17.69 -35.06
CA LEU A 257 1.60 -17.32 -33.66
C LEU A 257 0.32 -16.49 -33.53
N LEU A 258 -0.67 -16.97 -32.79
CA LEU A 258 -1.93 -16.26 -32.59
C LEU A 258 -1.92 -15.51 -31.27
N SER A 259 -2.12 -14.20 -31.31
CA SER A 259 -2.28 -13.39 -30.10
C SER A 259 -3.69 -13.51 -29.56
N HIS A 260 -3.78 -13.62 -28.24
CA HIS A 260 -5.00 -13.80 -27.46
C HIS A 260 -5.67 -15.16 -27.67
N ALA A 261 -6.33 -15.39 -28.80
CA ALA A 261 -7.06 -16.62 -29.13
C ALA A 261 -8.05 -17.08 -28.04
N ASN A 262 -8.70 -16.13 -27.35
CA ASN A 262 -9.66 -16.44 -26.29
C ASN A 262 -10.86 -17.22 -26.85
N ILE A 263 -11.36 -18.22 -26.11
CA ILE A 263 -12.61 -18.95 -26.44
C ILE A 263 -12.49 -19.77 -27.74
N MET A 264 -11.50 -20.67 -27.83
CA MET A 264 -11.40 -21.62 -28.94
C MET A 264 -12.25 -22.88 -28.75
N THR A 265 -12.68 -23.47 -29.85
CA THR A 265 -13.27 -24.82 -29.88
C THR A 265 -12.20 -25.91 -29.78
N GLN A 266 -12.59 -27.12 -29.37
CA GLN A 266 -11.68 -28.27 -29.32
C GLN A 266 -11.08 -28.61 -30.71
N SER A 267 -11.88 -28.47 -31.78
CA SER A 267 -11.42 -28.67 -33.16
C SER A 267 -10.33 -27.68 -33.56
N GLU A 268 -10.47 -26.41 -33.17
CA GLU A 268 -9.45 -25.39 -33.43
C GLU A 268 -8.14 -25.68 -32.69
N ILE A 269 -8.22 -26.11 -31.42
CA ILE A 269 -7.04 -26.54 -30.64
C ILE A 269 -6.31 -27.70 -31.32
N GLU A 270 -7.05 -28.70 -31.81
CA GLU A 270 -6.49 -29.86 -32.53
C GLU A 270 -5.79 -29.42 -33.83
N LYS A 271 -6.39 -28.49 -34.59
CA LYS A 271 -5.78 -27.94 -35.81
C LYS A 271 -4.49 -27.18 -35.53
N LEU A 272 -4.47 -26.31 -34.52
CA LEU A 272 -3.26 -25.61 -34.10
C LEU A 272 -2.16 -26.60 -33.69
N THR A 273 -2.52 -27.60 -32.88
CA THR A 273 -1.61 -28.65 -32.43
C THR A 273 -1.02 -29.43 -33.61
N GLN A 274 -1.85 -29.84 -34.57
CA GLN A 274 -1.41 -30.57 -35.76
C GLN A 274 -0.50 -29.72 -36.66
N ALA A 275 -0.82 -28.43 -36.80
CA ALA A 275 -0.01 -27.48 -37.55
C ALA A 275 1.27 -27.08 -36.82
N LYS A 276 1.38 -27.39 -35.52
CA LYS A 276 2.40 -26.88 -34.59
C LYS A 276 2.41 -25.34 -34.51
N ALA A 277 1.27 -24.73 -34.76
CA ALA A 277 1.05 -23.30 -34.55
C ALA A 277 0.95 -23.01 -33.05
N ARG A 278 1.24 -21.78 -32.66
CA ARG A 278 1.43 -21.36 -31.27
C ARG A 278 0.50 -20.22 -30.90
N ILE A 279 0.34 -19.98 -29.60
CA ILE A 279 -0.55 -18.96 -29.07
C ILE A 279 0.22 -18.08 -28.09
N SER A 280 0.17 -16.77 -28.26
CA SER A 280 0.62 -15.81 -27.26
C SER A 280 -0.58 -15.32 -26.46
N SER A 281 -0.70 -15.78 -25.22
CA SER A 281 -1.74 -15.28 -24.31
C SER A 281 -1.23 -14.04 -23.58
N THR A 282 -2.06 -13.02 -23.44
CA THR A 282 -1.70 -11.72 -22.88
C THR A 282 -2.64 -11.36 -21.73
N PRO A 283 -2.44 -12.00 -20.55
CA PRO A 283 -3.38 -11.99 -19.43
C PRO A 283 -3.92 -10.63 -19.04
N GLY A 284 -3.05 -9.63 -18.89
CA GLY A 284 -3.47 -8.30 -18.46
C GLY A 284 -4.41 -7.64 -19.46
N THR A 285 -4.07 -7.62 -20.76
CA THR A 285 -4.97 -7.05 -21.78
C THR A 285 -6.25 -7.86 -21.89
N GLU A 286 -6.16 -9.19 -21.91
CA GLU A 286 -7.32 -10.05 -22.11
C GLU A 286 -8.38 -9.82 -21.02
N LEU A 287 -7.93 -9.71 -19.76
CA LEU A 287 -8.78 -9.44 -18.61
C LEU A 287 -9.35 -8.01 -18.60
N GLN A 288 -8.57 -7.01 -19.05
CA GLN A 288 -9.02 -5.61 -19.04
C GLN A 288 -9.95 -5.28 -20.22
N MET A 289 -9.53 -5.60 -21.43
CA MET A 289 -10.13 -5.07 -22.66
C MET A 289 -11.34 -5.87 -23.15
N GLY A 290 -11.85 -6.80 -22.35
CA GLY A 290 -13.07 -7.56 -22.65
C GLY A 290 -12.88 -8.69 -23.66
N HIS A 291 -11.70 -9.33 -23.68
CA HIS A 291 -11.43 -10.44 -24.61
C HIS A 291 -12.00 -11.79 -24.11
N GLY A 292 -12.27 -11.91 -22.81
CA GLY A 292 -12.82 -13.11 -22.18
C GLY A 292 -11.81 -13.85 -21.31
N ASP A 293 -12.01 -15.16 -21.13
CA ASP A 293 -11.14 -16.00 -20.30
C ASP A 293 -9.78 -16.26 -20.97
N ILE A 294 -8.73 -16.33 -20.14
CA ILE A 294 -7.34 -16.53 -20.58
C ILE A 294 -7.14 -17.92 -21.19
N VAL A 295 -6.57 -17.96 -22.39
CA VAL A 295 -6.50 -19.21 -23.19
C VAL A 295 -5.45 -20.21 -22.74
N CYS A 296 -4.33 -19.75 -22.12
CA CYS A 296 -3.15 -20.60 -21.93
C CYS A 296 -3.39 -21.82 -21.02
N PHE A 297 -4.44 -21.78 -20.19
CA PHE A 297 -4.85 -22.90 -19.34
C PHE A 297 -6.16 -23.57 -19.76
N GLN A 298 -6.74 -23.16 -20.89
CA GLN A 298 -7.81 -23.91 -21.52
C GLN A 298 -7.33 -25.34 -21.79
N LYS A 299 -8.22 -26.32 -21.61
CA LYS A 299 -7.90 -27.74 -21.76
C LYS A 299 -7.31 -28.00 -23.15
N GLY A 300 -6.06 -28.47 -23.19
CA GLY A 300 -5.33 -28.76 -24.44
C GLY A 300 -4.45 -27.61 -24.96
N CYS A 301 -4.49 -26.42 -24.35
CA CYS A 301 -3.74 -25.26 -24.83
C CYS A 301 -2.35 -25.11 -24.17
N LEU A 302 -2.14 -25.64 -22.96
CA LEU A 302 -0.94 -25.37 -22.17
C LEU A 302 0.39 -25.67 -22.92
N ASP A 303 0.42 -26.71 -23.76
CA ASP A 303 1.62 -27.12 -24.50
C ASP A 303 1.80 -26.36 -25.82
N ILE A 304 0.79 -25.61 -26.28
CA ILE A 304 0.82 -24.79 -27.50
C ILE A 304 0.80 -23.27 -27.22
N SER A 305 0.73 -22.86 -25.96
CA SER A 305 0.70 -21.45 -25.54
C SER A 305 2.04 -20.98 -24.97
N SER A 306 2.23 -19.66 -25.02
CA SER A 306 3.24 -18.82 -24.36
C SER A 306 2.56 -17.55 -23.81
N LEU A 307 3.33 -16.62 -23.22
CA LEU A 307 2.82 -15.38 -22.65
C LEU A 307 3.38 -14.13 -23.36
N GLY A 308 2.61 -13.04 -23.34
CA GLY A 308 3.07 -11.71 -23.75
C GLY A 308 2.43 -10.57 -22.96
N VAL A 309 2.99 -9.37 -23.08
CA VAL A 309 2.58 -8.15 -22.34
C VAL A 309 1.56 -7.29 -23.13
N ASP A 310 1.53 -7.44 -24.45
CA ASP A 310 0.64 -6.74 -25.38
C ASP A 310 0.66 -5.21 -25.27
N CYS A 311 -0.32 -4.61 -24.59
CA CYS A 311 -0.53 -3.16 -24.57
C CYS A 311 0.00 -2.53 -23.26
N HIS A 312 1.32 -2.31 -23.20
CA HIS A 312 1.98 -1.60 -22.08
C HIS A 312 1.56 -0.14 -21.91
N SER A 313 0.69 0.37 -22.79
CA SER A 313 0.06 1.68 -22.66
C SER A 313 -1.12 1.68 -21.67
N SER A 314 -1.68 0.50 -21.38
CA SER A 314 -2.74 0.28 -20.38
C SER A 314 -2.26 -0.34 -19.06
N MET A 315 -1.11 -1.03 -19.05
CA MET A 315 -0.60 -1.78 -17.89
C MET A 315 0.94 -1.83 -17.87
N SER A 316 1.52 -2.42 -16.83
CA SER A 316 2.98 -2.56 -16.72
C SER A 316 3.58 -3.51 -17.76
N GLY A 317 4.81 -3.20 -18.18
CA GLY A 317 5.54 -3.89 -19.23
C GLY A 317 6.23 -5.21 -18.84
N ASP A 318 5.81 -5.89 -17.76
CA ASP A 318 6.59 -6.97 -17.14
C ASP A 318 5.95 -8.38 -17.23
N MET A 319 6.76 -9.37 -17.61
CA MET A 319 6.33 -10.76 -17.79
C MET A 319 5.93 -11.46 -16.49
N VAL A 320 6.53 -11.10 -15.35
CA VAL A 320 6.21 -11.71 -14.05
C VAL A 320 4.77 -11.40 -13.64
N SER A 321 4.31 -10.18 -13.86
CA SER A 321 2.90 -9.81 -13.64
C SER A 321 1.97 -10.59 -14.55
N GLN A 322 2.32 -10.78 -15.83
CA GLN A 322 1.53 -11.61 -16.76
C GLN A 322 1.43 -13.06 -16.27
N MET A 323 2.54 -13.65 -15.80
CA MET A 323 2.53 -15.00 -15.22
C MET A 323 1.61 -15.08 -13.99
N ARG A 324 1.69 -14.08 -13.10
CA ARG A 324 0.87 -14.05 -11.89
C ARG A 324 -0.61 -13.91 -12.20
N LEU A 325 -0.97 -13.04 -13.15
CA LEU A 325 -2.34 -12.83 -13.59
C LEU A 325 -2.92 -14.11 -14.21
N ALA A 326 -2.19 -14.76 -15.14
CA ALA A 326 -2.63 -16.02 -15.74
C ALA A 326 -2.87 -17.11 -14.69
N LEU A 327 -1.92 -17.29 -13.78
CA LEU A 327 -1.97 -18.33 -12.76
C LEU A 327 -3.13 -18.11 -11.78
N GLN A 328 -3.28 -16.89 -11.25
CA GLN A 328 -4.28 -16.60 -10.23
C GLN A 328 -5.69 -16.53 -10.82
N HIS A 329 -5.85 -15.98 -12.02
CA HIS A 329 -7.14 -15.98 -12.72
C HIS A 329 -7.64 -17.41 -12.95
N GLU A 330 -6.79 -18.29 -13.50
CA GLU A 330 -7.23 -19.66 -13.79
C GLU A 330 -7.49 -20.47 -12.53
N ARG A 331 -6.68 -20.29 -11.46
CA ARG A 331 -6.97 -20.87 -10.15
C ARG A 331 -8.34 -20.42 -9.65
N SER A 332 -8.64 -19.12 -9.73
CA SER A 332 -9.94 -18.57 -9.36
C SER A 332 -11.08 -19.15 -10.19
N ARG A 333 -10.94 -19.20 -11.52
CA ARG A 333 -11.95 -19.73 -12.45
C ARG A 333 -12.29 -21.19 -12.17
N ARG A 334 -11.27 -22.06 -12.04
CA ARG A 334 -11.45 -23.49 -11.71
C ARG A 334 -12.03 -23.68 -10.31
N ASN A 335 -11.55 -22.92 -9.33
CA ASN A 335 -12.04 -23.00 -7.95
C ASN A 335 -13.52 -22.59 -7.89
N LYS A 336 -13.91 -21.53 -8.60
CA LYS A 336 -15.30 -21.08 -8.72
C LYS A 336 -16.20 -22.16 -9.33
N GLU A 337 -15.74 -22.88 -10.35
CA GLU A 337 -16.47 -24.00 -10.95
C GLU A 337 -16.69 -25.16 -9.96
N ILE A 338 -15.69 -25.48 -9.15
CA ILE A 338 -15.81 -26.52 -8.11
C ILE A 338 -16.75 -26.06 -6.98
N ILE A 339 -16.60 -24.82 -6.53
CA ILE A 339 -17.40 -24.24 -5.45
C ILE A 339 -18.88 -24.11 -5.86
N SER A 340 -19.16 -23.73 -7.11
CA SER A 340 -20.55 -23.60 -7.61
C SER A 340 -21.30 -24.94 -7.65
N GLN A 341 -20.57 -26.07 -7.71
CA GLN A 341 -21.13 -27.41 -7.56
C GLN A 341 -21.36 -27.83 -6.09
N GLY A 342 -21.19 -26.91 -5.13
CA GLY A 342 -21.28 -27.20 -3.70
C GLY A 342 -20.08 -27.98 -3.14
N LYS A 343 -18.99 -28.11 -3.90
CA LYS A 343 -17.78 -28.83 -3.47
C LYS A 343 -16.77 -27.87 -2.82
N ARG A 344 -15.68 -28.44 -2.28
CA ARG A 344 -14.53 -27.70 -1.74
C ARG A 344 -13.28 -28.10 -2.51
N VAL A 345 -12.40 -27.14 -2.76
CA VAL A 345 -11.12 -27.37 -3.44
C VAL A 345 -10.19 -28.07 -2.45
N ARG A 346 -9.77 -29.30 -2.77
CA ARG A 346 -8.85 -30.08 -1.92
C ARG A 346 -7.38 -29.72 -2.18
N SER A 347 -7.04 -29.48 -3.44
CA SER A 347 -5.68 -29.22 -3.89
C SER A 347 -5.72 -28.42 -5.19
N LEU A 348 -4.71 -27.59 -5.40
CA LEU A 348 -4.49 -26.90 -6.67
C LEU A 348 -3.94 -27.89 -7.71
N ASN A 349 -4.28 -27.67 -8.98
CA ASN A 349 -3.84 -28.49 -10.11
C ASN A 349 -3.14 -27.68 -11.21
N ILE A 350 -2.71 -26.46 -10.88
CA ILE A 350 -1.85 -25.60 -11.69
C ILE A 350 -0.83 -24.96 -10.74
N TYR A 351 0.43 -25.06 -11.12
CA TYR A 351 1.59 -24.72 -10.29
C TYR A 351 2.38 -23.56 -10.89
N VAL A 352 3.26 -22.97 -10.10
CA VAL A 352 4.14 -21.88 -10.54
C VAL A 352 5.05 -22.32 -11.70
N GLN A 353 5.45 -23.58 -11.74
CA GLN A 353 6.21 -24.18 -12.84
C GLN A 353 5.45 -24.11 -14.18
N ASP A 354 4.12 -24.31 -14.17
CA ASP A 354 3.31 -24.29 -15.38
C ASP A 354 3.29 -22.92 -16.05
N VAL A 355 3.35 -21.85 -15.27
CA VAL A 355 3.36 -20.48 -15.81
C VAL A 355 4.77 -19.96 -16.07
N PHE A 356 5.74 -20.40 -15.27
CA PHE A 356 7.16 -20.11 -15.50
C PHE A 356 7.63 -20.66 -16.85
N ARG A 357 7.26 -21.89 -17.19
CA ARG A 357 7.55 -22.46 -18.52
C ARG A 357 6.87 -21.70 -19.67
N LEU A 358 5.68 -21.13 -19.44
CA LEU A 358 4.97 -20.32 -20.46
C LEU A 358 5.73 -19.05 -20.83
N GLY A 359 6.37 -18.39 -19.85
CA GLY A 359 7.18 -17.18 -20.08
C GLY A 359 8.65 -17.43 -20.41
N THR A 360 9.09 -18.69 -20.48
CA THR A 360 10.48 -19.08 -20.79
C THR A 360 10.53 -20.05 -21.97
N ILE A 361 10.64 -21.36 -21.74
CA ILE A 361 10.87 -22.36 -22.79
C ILE A 361 9.73 -22.45 -23.82
N GLN A 362 8.48 -22.23 -23.42
CA GLN A 362 7.37 -22.20 -24.36
C GLN A 362 7.40 -20.94 -25.23
N GLY A 363 7.82 -19.80 -24.68
CA GLY A 363 8.11 -18.60 -25.45
C GLY A 363 9.20 -18.85 -26.49
N ALA A 364 10.28 -19.56 -26.10
CA ALA A 364 11.35 -19.91 -27.04
C ALA A 364 10.85 -20.79 -28.19
N ARG A 365 9.97 -21.76 -27.91
CA ARG A 365 9.32 -22.61 -28.93
C ARG A 365 8.34 -21.85 -29.81
N ALA A 366 7.69 -20.81 -29.27
CA ALA A 366 6.80 -19.94 -30.02
C ALA A 366 7.55 -19.12 -31.09
N VAL A 367 8.83 -18.83 -30.86
CA VAL A 367 9.70 -18.11 -31.80
C VAL A 367 10.74 -18.99 -32.49
N HIS A 368 10.65 -20.32 -32.37
CA HIS A 368 11.57 -21.30 -32.97
C HIS A 368 13.04 -21.14 -32.53
N MET A 369 13.26 -20.78 -31.27
CA MET A 369 14.58 -20.59 -30.67
C MET A 369 14.82 -21.48 -29.44
N GLU A 370 14.05 -22.56 -29.25
CA GLU A 370 14.18 -23.46 -28.11
C GLU A 370 15.56 -24.10 -27.97
N ASP A 371 16.29 -24.29 -29.07
CA ASP A 371 17.66 -24.82 -29.06
C ASP A 371 18.69 -23.80 -28.55
N LYS A 372 18.30 -22.52 -28.41
CA LYS A 372 19.19 -21.40 -28.08
C LYS A 372 18.80 -20.65 -26.82
N LEU A 373 17.50 -20.62 -26.48
CA LEU A 373 16.90 -19.78 -25.43
C LEU A 373 15.90 -20.57 -24.58
N GLY A 374 15.36 -19.92 -23.55
CA GLY A 374 14.25 -20.44 -22.73
C GLY A 374 14.65 -21.45 -21.65
N SER A 375 15.92 -21.86 -21.59
CA SER A 375 16.50 -22.66 -20.51
C SER A 375 17.98 -22.35 -20.30
N ILE A 376 18.52 -22.63 -19.12
CA ILE A 376 19.94 -22.50 -18.80
C ILE A 376 20.63 -23.85 -19.04
N GLU A 377 21.36 -23.96 -20.15
CA GLU A 377 22.12 -25.16 -20.53
C GLU A 377 23.44 -24.76 -21.18
N VAL A 378 24.48 -25.59 -20.99
CA VAL A 378 25.78 -25.36 -21.65
C VAL A 378 25.60 -25.41 -23.17
N GLY A 379 26.13 -24.40 -23.86
CA GLY A 379 26.05 -24.22 -25.30
C GLY A 379 24.94 -23.28 -25.77
N LYS A 380 23.94 -22.99 -24.93
CA LYS A 380 22.88 -22.01 -25.21
C LYS A 380 23.38 -20.57 -25.07
N LEU A 381 22.63 -19.62 -25.64
CA LEU A 381 22.95 -18.21 -25.56
C LEU A 381 22.75 -17.70 -24.13
N ALA A 382 23.59 -16.76 -23.73
CA ALA A 382 23.52 -16.13 -22.42
C ALA A 382 22.50 -14.98 -22.41
N ASP A 383 21.23 -15.39 -22.42
CA ASP A 383 20.06 -14.52 -22.21
C ASP A 383 19.48 -14.88 -20.82
N LEU A 384 19.91 -14.14 -19.80
CA LEU A 384 19.74 -14.49 -18.38
C LEU A 384 19.21 -13.31 -17.56
N VAL A 385 18.47 -13.64 -16.50
CA VAL A 385 17.97 -12.67 -15.50
C VAL A 385 18.38 -13.14 -14.13
N ILE A 386 18.92 -12.21 -13.34
CA ILE A 386 19.36 -12.46 -11.96
C ILE A 386 18.45 -11.68 -11.02
N PHE A 387 17.83 -12.39 -10.09
CA PHE A 387 16.97 -11.81 -9.06
C PHE A 387 17.70 -11.72 -7.72
N ASP A 388 17.57 -10.58 -7.05
CA ASP A 388 18.02 -10.44 -5.66
C ASP A 388 17.07 -11.21 -4.72
N GLY A 389 17.52 -12.36 -4.23
CA GLY A 389 16.75 -13.19 -3.30
C GLY A 389 16.76 -12.68 -1.86
N SER A 390 17.55 -11.66 -1.56
CA SER A 390 17.66 -11.05 -0.22
C SER A 390 16.78 -9.82 -0.04
N SER A 391 16.09 -9.38 -1.09
CA SER A 391 15.21 -8.22 -1.04
C SER A 391 14.03 -8.46 -0.07
N PRO A 392 13.43 -7.41 0.52
CA PRO A 392 12.30 -7.56 1.44
C PRO A 392 11.10 -8.31 0.86
N GLY A 393 10.88 -8.22 -0.46
CA GLY A 393 9.80 -8.94 -1.14
C GLY A 393 10.12 -10.42 -1.39
N MET A 394 11.41 -10.75 -1.52
CA MET A 394 11.88 -12.06 -1.92
C MET A 394 12.37 -12.92 -0.77
N VAL A 395 12.85 -12.34 0.33
CA VAL A 395 13.52 -13.08 1.42
C VAL A 395 12.73 -14.31 1.87
N CYS A 396 13.44 -15.40 2.17
CA CYS A 396 12.93 -16.75 2.47
C CYS A 396 12.33 -17.52 1.27
N ALA A 397 11.68 -16.87 0.30
CA ALA A 397 11.04 -17.57 -0.81
C ALA A 397 12.03 -18.37 -1.70
N PRO A 398 13.20 -17.83 -2.09
CA PRO A 398 14.23 -18.56 -2.84
C PRO A 398 14.69 -19.85 -2.18
N GLU A 399 14.78 -19.89 -0.85
CA GLU A 399 15.24 -21.08 -0.13
C GLU A 399 14.20 -22.21 -0.15
N GLN A 400 12.92 -21.85 -0.25
CA GLN A 400 11.81 -22.81 -0.29
C GLN A 400 11.47 -23.28 -1.70
N ASP A 401 11.30 -22.34 -2.64
CA ASP A 401 10.98 -22.60 -4.04
C ASP A 401 11.36 -21.36 -4.88
N PRO A 402 12.52 -21.38 -5.57
CA PRO A 402 12.98 -20.27 -6.39
C PRO A 402 12.04 -19.90 -7.55
N VAL A 403 11.25 -20.85 -8.06
CA VAL A 403 10.26 -20.57 -9.11
C VAL A 403 9.08 -19.82 -8.51
N ALA A 404 8.62 -20.24 -7.33
CA ALA A 404 7.60 -19.49 -6.58
C ALA A 404 8.10 -18.09 -6.19
N ALA A 405 9.37 -17.97 -5.80
CA ALA A 405 9.99 -16.67 -5.49
C ALA A 405 9.88 -15.71 -6.68
N ILE A 406 10.29 -16.14 -7.88
CA ILE A 406 10.15 -15.33 -9.10
C ILE A 406 8.69 -15.03 -9.41
N VAL A 407 7.81 -16.04 -9.49
CA VAL A 407 6.44 -15.83 -10.01
C VAL A 407 5.55 -15.07 -9.02
N LEU A 408 5.63 -15.37 -7.72
CA LEU A 408 4.69 -14.88 -6.71
C LEU A 408 5.24 -13.77 -5.83
N HIS A 409 6.56 -13.67 -5.66
CA HIS A 409 7.18 -12.78 -4.69
C HIS A 409 8.00 -11.64 -5.31
N SER A 410 8.46 -11.78 -6.56
CA SER A 410 9.30 -10.76 -7.19
C SER A 410 8.49 -9.61 -7.82
N SER A 411 9.19 -8.51 -8.03
CA SER A 411 8.81 -7.33 -8.80
C SER A 411 9.97 -6.90 -9.69
N VAL A 412 9.78 -5.90 -10.55
CA VAL A 412 10.86 -5.34 -11.41
C VAL A 412 12.05 -4.84 -10.58
N ARG A 413 11.81 -4.36 -9.35
CA ARG A 413 12.85 -3.92 -8.43
C ARG A 413 13.82 -5.04 -8.05
N ASP A 414 13.33 -6.27 -8.02
CA ASP A 414 14.12 -7.44 -7.61
C ASP A 414 14.97 -8.00 -8.75
N VAL A 415 14.76 -7.51 -9.98
CA VAL A 415 15.63 -7.81 -11.12
C VAL A 415 16.93 -7.01 -10.94
N ASP A 416 17.98 -7.70 -10.50
CA ASP A 416 19.29 -7.12 -10.21
C ASP A 416 20.11 -6.95 -11.49
N THR A 417 20.23 -8.02 -12.28
CA THR A 417 21.10 -8.04 -13.46
C THR A 417 20.38 -8.72 -14.63
N VAL A 418 20.51 -8.14 -15.83
CA VAL A 418 19.97 -8.72 -17.07
C VAL A 418 21.09 -8.81 -18.09
N ILE A 419 21.27 -9.99 -18.66
CA ILE A 419 22.30 -10.30 -19.65
C ILE A 419 21.60 -10.75 -20.92
N ILE A 420 21.94 -10.15 -22.05
CA ILE A 420 21.40 -10.51 -23.37
C ILE A 420 22.55 -10.69 -24.34
N ASP A 421 22.61 -11.85 -24.99
CA ASP A 421 23.68 -12.21 -25.92
C ASP A 421 25.07 -12.08 -25.28
N GLY A 422 25.18 -12.47 -24.00
CA GLY A 422 26.41 -12.38 -23.19
C GLY A 422 26.85 -10.95 -22.83
N THR A 423 26.03 -9.95 -23.10
CA THR A 423 26.28 -8.55 -22.73
C THR A 423 25.37 -8.15 -21.58
N VAL A 424 25.94 -7.58 -20.52
CA VAL A 424 25.14 -7.01 -19.43
C VAL A 424 24.39 -5.78 -19.96
N ARG A 425 23.08 -5.71 -19.69
CA ARG A 425 22.18 -4.61 -20.08
C ARG A 425 21.60 -3.89 -18.88
N LYS A 426 21.55 -4.56 -17.75
CA LYS A 426 21.17 -4.03 -16.44
C LYS A 426 22.10 -4.65 -15.40
N ARG A 427 22.57 -3.86 -14.43
CA ARG A 427 23.42 -4.32 -13.32
C ARG A 427 23.02 -3.59 -12.05
N GLU A 428 22.92 -4.30 -10.93
CA GLU A 428 22.58 -3.74 -9.62
C GLU A 428 21.33 -2.85 -9.67
N GLY A 429 20.31 -3.29 -10.41
CA GLY A 429 19.05 -2.58 -10.55
C GLY A 429 19.08 -1.37 -11.50
N LYS A 430 20.17 -1.13 -12.24
CA LYS A 430 20.33 0.04 -13.15
C LYS A 430 20.60 -0.38 -14.60
N LEU A 431 19.88 0.23 -15.54
CA LEU A 431 20.11 0.05 -16.99
C LEU A 431 21.45 0.64 -17.43
N ASP A 432 22.13 -0.06 -18.33
CA ASP A 432 23.34 0.44 -19.00
C ASP A 432 23.00 1.46 -20.09
N SER A 433 23.99 2.28 -20.44
CA SER A 433 23.85 3.19 -21.60
C SER A 433 23.77 2.42 -22.90
N VAL A 434 22.96 2.93 -23.84
CA VAL A 434 22.77 2.33 -25.17
C VAL A 434 23.58 3.08 -26.22
N SER A 435 24.15 2.33 -27.17
CA SER A 435 24.84 2.90 -28.33
C SER A 435 23.90 2.89 -29.53
N ILE A 436 23.58 4.09 -30.00
CA ILE A 436 22.76 4.33 -31.19
C ILE A 436 23.73 4.54 -32.36
N ASN A 437 23.70 3.65 -33.34
CA ASN A 437 24.54 3.75 -34.53
C ASN A 437 23.78 3.30 -35.78
N PRO A 438 22.88 4.15 -36.31
CA PRO A 438 21.96 3.74 -37.33
C PRO A 438 22.63 3.36 -38.65
N SER A 439 22.17 2.27 -39.24
CA SER A 439 22.64 1.69 -40.50
C SER A 439 21.59 1.73 -41.60
N LEU A 440 20.31 1.74 -41.23
CA LEU A 440 19.18 1.78 -42.15
C LEU A 440 18.93 3.19 -42.70
N LYS A 441 18.46 3.24 -43.95
CA LYS A 441 18.07 4.50 -44.60
C LYS A 441 16.82 5.09 -43.94
N GLY A 442 16.80 6.41 -43.80
CA GLY A 442 15.64 7.16 -43.28
C GLY A 442 15.57 7.25 -41.76
N VAL A 443 16.61 6.84 -41.05
CA VAL A 443 16.71 6.97 -39.59
C VAL A 443 17.04 8.41 -39.23
N ALA A 444 16.23 9.02 -38.36
CA ALA A 444 16.32 10.44 -38.04
C ALA A 444 17.38 10.75 -36.98
N ILE A 445 17.72 9.75 -36.16
CA ILE A 445 18.60 9.91 -34.99
C ILE A 445 20.07 9.82 -35.41
N PRO A 446 20.95 10.76 -35.01
CA PRO A 446 22.38 10.66 -35.28
C PRO A 446 23.06 9.59 -34.40
N PRO A 447 24.26 9.10 -34.79
CA PRO A 447 25.04 8.21 -33.93
C PRO A 447 25.40 8.88 -32.59
N GLN A 448 25.09 8.21 -31.48
CA GLN A 448 25.33 8.71 -30.13
C GLN A 448 25.30 7.58 -29.10
N THR A 449 25.79 7.84 -27.89
CA THR A 449 25.62 6.95 -26.74
C THR A 449 24.85 7.69 -25.67
N VAL A 450 23.75 7.12 -25.19
CA VAL A 450 22.80 7.79 -24.32
C VAL A 450 22.40 6.89 -23.16
N GLY A 451 22.24 7.50 -21.99
CA GLY A 451 21.67 6.83 -20.81
C GLY A 451 20.16 7.03 -20.72
N TRP A 452 19.51 6.29 -19.80
CA TRP A 452 18.08 6.32 -19.59
C TRP A 452 17.50 7.73 -19.39
N ASN A 453 18.16 8.60 -18.62
CA ASN A 453 17.67 9.97 -18.36
C ASN A 453 17.52 10.82 -19.64
N HIS A 454 18.38 10.60 -20.65
CA HIS A 454 18.21 11.26 -21.94
C HIS A 454 16.99 10.69 -22.69
N ILE A 455 16.88 9.37 -22.75
CA ILE A 455 15.75 8.68 -23.40
C ILE A 455 14.41 9.07 -22.77
N ALA A 456 14.34 9.16 -21.43
CA ALA A 456 13.16 9.59 -20.70
C ALA A 456 12.72 11.02 -21.09
N ARG A 457 13.67 11.96 -21.21
CA ARG A 457 13.37 13.32 -21.68
C ARG A 457 12.87 13.35 -23.11
N GLU A 458 13.48 12.55 -24.00
CA GLU A 458 13.02 12.43 -25.39
C GLU A 458 11.61 11.81 -25.49
N LEU A 459 11.30 10.81 -24.65
CA LEU A 459 9.97 10.22 -24.54
C LEU A 459 8.91 11.25 -24.10
N VAL A 460 9.18 12.03 -23.06
CA VAL A 460 8.25 13.07 -22.58
C VAL A 460 8.07 14.17 -23.63
N SER A 461 9.16 14.59 -24.29
CA SER A 461 9.11 15.56 -25.39
C SER A 461 8.30 15.02 -26.59
N SER A 462 8.54 13.76 -26.97
CA SER A 462 7.82 13.05 -28.03
C SER A 462 6.34 12.92 -27.71
N ARG A 463 5.97 12.57 -26.48
CA ARG A 463 4.58 12.48 -26.03
C ARG A 463 3.81 13.78 -26.29
N LYS A 464 4.39 14.93 -25.96
CA LYS A 464 3.76 16.24 -26.20
C LYS A 464 3.52 16.49 -27.69
N ARG A 465 4.48 16.14 -28.56
CA ARG A 465 4.32 16.26 -30.02
C ARG A 465 3.20 15.37 -30.55
N ILE A 466 3.12 14.14 -30.03
CA ILE A 466 2.06 13.18 -30.37
C ILE A 466 0.71 13.72 -29.91
N GLU A 467 0.56 14.16 -28.66
CA GLU A 467 -0.69 14.73 -28.14
C GLU A 467 -1.16 15.94 -28.98
N ASP A 468 -0.24 16.83 -29.37
CA ASP A 468 -0.53 17.94 -30.29
C ASP A 468 -0.98 17.45 -31.68
N ALA A 469 -0.36 16.40 -32.21
CA ALA A 469 -0.73 15.82 -33.50
C ALA A 469 -2.11 15.13 -33.45
N ILE A 470 -2.41 14.42 -32.36
CA ILE A 470 -3.71 13.80 -32.09
C ILE A 470 -4.81 14.87 -32.05
N ALA A 471 -4.57 15.97 -31.32
CA ALA A 471 -5.51 17.09 -31.25
C ALA A 471 -5.73 17.73 -32.64
N LYS A 472 -4.65 17.98 -33.40
CA LYS A 472 -4.73 18.53 -34.77
C LYS A 472 -5.48 17.62 -35.74
N ALA A 473 -5.43 16.31 -35.53
CA ALA A 473 -6.13 15.31 -36.33
C ALA A 473 -7.62 15.14 -35.93
N ASN A 474 -8.11 15.89 -34.93
CA ASN A 474 -9.41 15.69 -34.28
C ASN A 474 -9.61 14.24 -33.81
N ALA A 475 -8.59 13.71 -33.12
CA ALA A 475 -8.53 12.33 -32.64
C ALA A 475 -8.43 12.23 -31.11
N ASN A 476 -9.00 13.21 -30.40
CA ASN A 476 -8.94 13.32 -28.94
C ASN A 476 -10.28 13.16 -28.22
N GLU A 477 -11.41 13.01 -28.93
CA GLU A 477 -12.76 12.82 -28.36
C GLU A 477 -13.14 11.34 -28.33
N PRO A 478 -13.12 10.65 -27.17
CA PRO A 478 -13.25 9.19 -27.11
C PRO A 478 -14.57 8.64 -27.68
N GLU A 479 -15.70 9.24 -27.34
CA GLU A 479 -17.03 8.78 -27.77
C GLU A 479 -17.18 8.89 -29.30
N ALA A 480 -16.78 10.04 -29.87
CA ALA A 480 -16.86 10.28 -31.30
C ALA A 480 -15.90 9.36 -32.10
N LEU A 481 -14.75 9.00 -31.52
CA LEU A 481 -13.84 8.02 -32.11
C LEU A 481 -14.44 6.62 -32.15
N VAL A 482 -15.12 6.20 -31.08
CA VAL A 482 -15.81 4.91 -31.02
C VAL A 482 -16.94 4.88 -32.04
N GLU A 483 -17.77 5.93 -32.12
CA GLU A 483 -18.86 6.02 -33.11
C GLU A 483 -18.32 5.94 -34.55
N ALA A 484 -17.27 6.70 -34.86
CA ALA A 484 -16.63 6.68 -36.17
C ALA A 484 -16.07 5.29 -36.51
N LEU A 485 -15.47 4.59 -35.54
CA LEU A 485 -14.97 3.22 -35.72
C LEU A 485 -16.11 2.23 -35.94
N MET A 486 -17.18 2.29 -35.14
CA MET A 486 -18.34 1.40 -35.28
C MET A 486 -18.97 1.54 -36.66
N LYS A 487 -19.14 2.78 -37.14
CA LYS A 487 -19.63 3.07 -38.49
C LYS A 487 -18.68 2.56 -39.57
N PHE A 488 -17.37 2.78 -39.41
CA PHE A 488 -16.34 2.34 -40.35
C PHE A 488 -16.30 0.80 -40.49
N ARG A 489 -16.40 0.09 -39.37
CA ARG A 489 -16.42 -1.38 -39.30
C ARG A 489 -17.80 -2.00 -39.54
N ARG A 490 -18.86 -1.18 -39.64
CA ARG A 490 -20.26 -1.62 -39.77
C ARG A 490 -20.72 -2.55 -38.64
N LEU A 491 -20.34 -2.20 -37.42
CA LEU A 491 -20.69 -2.97 -36.22
C LEU A 491 -22.15 -2.74 -35.84
N ASP A 492 -22.81 -3.78 -35.35
CA ASP A 492 -24.17 -3.72 -34.83
C ASP A 492 -24.15 -3.25 -33.38
N GLU A 493 -24.56 -2.00 -33.13
CA GLU A 493 -24.59 -1.38 -31.79
C GLU A 493 -25.35 -2.23 -30.76
N ASN A 494 -26.38 -2.97 -31.18
CA ASN A 494 -27.17 -3.82 -30.27
C ASN A 494 -26.39 -4.98 -29.66
N LYS A 495 -25.21 -5.30 -30.21
CA LYS A 495 -24.32 -6.34 -29.68
C LYS A 495 -23.40 -5.83 -28.57
N PHE A 496 -23.32 -4.52 -28.36
CA PHE A 496 -22.48 -3.92 -27.31
C PHE A 496 -23.36 -3.50 -26.14
N LYS A 497 -22.97 -3.90 -24.93
CA LYS A 497 -23.71 -3.59 -23.71
C LYS A 497 -22.77 -3.03 -22.66
N MET A 498 -23.11 -1.86 -22.13
CA MET A 498 -22.40 -1.27 -20.99
C MET A 498 -22.68 -2.08 -19.72
N PRO A 499 -21.65 -2.43 -18.92
CA PRO A 499 -21.84 -2.93 -17.55
C PRO A 499 -22.67 -1.92 -16.73
N ARG A 500 -23.44 -2.38 -15.75
CA ARG A 500 -24.35 -1.54 -14.94
C ARG A 500 -23.66 -0.29 -14.36
N GLU A 501 -24.35 0.85 -14.40
CA GLU A 501 -23.93 2.18 -13.91
C GLU A 501 -23.96 2.35 -12.37
N GLU A 502 -23.44 1.38 -11.61
CA GLU A 502 -23.16 1.63 -10.19
C GLU A 502 -21.64 1.55 -9.99
N PRO A 503 -20.93 2.70 -10.04
CA PRO A 503 -19.56 2.75 -9.58
C PRO A 503 -19.56 2.38 -8.09
N LEU A 504 -18.79 1.37 -7.71
CA LEU A 504 -18.60 1.04 -6.28
C LEU A 504 -17.95 2.20 -5.51
N LEU A 505 -17.33 3.17 -6.20
CA LEU A 505 -16.76 4.42 -5.67
C LEU A 505 -16.87 5.55 -6.73
N ALA A 506 -17.18 6.78 -6.30
CA ALA A 506 -17.38 7.93 -7.21
C ALA A 506 -16.07 8.36 -7.93
N PRO A 507 -16.12 8.73 -9.23
CA PRO A 507 -14.95 9.15 -9.98
C PRO A 507 -14.52 10.59 -9.63
N ARG A 508 -13.24 10.80 -9.28
CA ARG A 508 -12.61 12.14 -9.22
C ARG A 508 -12.13 12.55 -10.61
N GLN A 509 -12.45 13.77 -11.04
CA GLN A 509 -11.89 14.38 -12.25
C GLN A 509 -10.47 14.91 -11.99
N SER A 510 -9.52 14.60 -12.87
CA SER A 510 -8.17 15.19 -12.89
C SER A 510 -8.21 16.63 -13.40
N SER A 511 -7.61 17.58 -12.66
CA SER A 511 -7.54 18.99 -13.06
C SER A 511 -6.31 19.30 -13.93
N GLU A 512 -6.52 20.06 -15.01
CA GLU A 512 -5.55 20.46 -16.05
C GLU A 512 -4.46 21.47 -15.60
N GLY A 513 -4.07 21.49 -14.31
CA GLY A 513 -3.25 22.58 -13.74
C GLY A 513 -1.78 22.27 -13.42
N SER A 514 -1.26 21.06 -13.67
CA SER A 514 -0.04 20.56 -13.02
C SER A 514 1.29 20.71 -13.79
N SER A 515 1.34 21.36 -14.95
CA SER A 515 2.49 21.24 -15.87
C SER A 515 3.56 22.33 -15.80
N LEU A 516 3.51 23.28 -14.85
CA LEU A 516 4.40 24.45 -14.86
C LEU A 516 5.25 24.63 -13.58
N ARG A 517 5.30 23.62 -12.69
CA ARG A 517 6.17 23.64 -11.50
C ARG A 517 7.14 22.47 -11.38
N SER A 518 7.13 21.52 -12.33
CA SER A 518 7.97 20.31 -12.31
C SER A 518 9.32 20.46 -13.03
N GLU A 519 9.48 21.47 -13.88
CA GLU A 519 10.65 21.55 -14.80
C GLU A 519 11.95 21.95 -14.08
N ASP A 520 11.90 22.64 -12.93
CA ASP A 520 13.09 23.09 -12.21
C ASP A 520 13.57 22.10 -11.11
N GLU A 521 12.69 21.21 -10.63
CA GLU A 521 13.02 20.20 -9.62
C GLU A 521 13.58 18.90 -10.26
N GLU A 522 13.14 18.56 -11.47
CA GLU A 522 13.58 17.36 -12.19
C GLU A 522 15.03 17.48 -12.73
N ASP A 523 15.47 18.69 -13.09
CA ASP A 523 16.80 18.91 -13.70
C ASP A 523 17.95 18.84 -12.66
N ALA A 524 17.66 19.00 -11.37
CA ALA A 524 18.64 18.86 -10.27
C ALA A 524 18.78 17.42 -9.77
N LEU A 525 17.74 16.59 -9.95
CA LEU A 525 17.69 15.21 -9.47
C LEU A 525 18.34 14.21 -10.44
N LEU A 526 18.44 14.55 -11.73
CA LEU A 526 18.87 13.61 -12.77
C LEU A 526 20.38 13.61 -13.12
N THR A 527 21.19 14.58 -12.65
CA THR A 527 22.59 14.70 -13.14
C THR A 527 23.70 14.79 -12.09
N GLY A 528 23.41 15.05 -10.81
CA GLY A 528 24.39 14.92 -9.72
C GLY A 528 25.63 15.85 -9.73
N GLU A 529 25.88 16.70 -10.74
CA GLU A 529 27.00 17.67 -10.72
C GLU A 529 26.63 19.07 -11.22
N ARG A 530 27.12 20.10 -10.50
CA ARG A 530 27.20 21.48 -10.98
C ARG A 530 28.48 21.66 -11.81
N ILE A 531 28.37 21.97 -13.10
CA ILE A 531 29.51 22.50 -13.87
C ILE A 531 29.16 23.84 -14.51
N ALA A 532 29.95 24.85 -14.12
CA ALA A 532 30.04 26.14 -14.79
C ALA A 532 31.35 26.21 -15.59
N ARG A 533 31.32 26.68 -16.85
CA ARG A 533 31.95 27.94 -17.35
C ARG A 533 32.49 27.95 -18.80
N SER A 534 32.26 29.13 -19.42
CA SER A 534 33.12 29.94 -20.34
C SER A 534 33.39 29.42 -21.77
N GLU A 535 33.43 30.20 -22.85
CA GLU A 535 34.02 31.53 -23.17
C GLU A 535 33.27 32.17 -24.38
N GLN A 536 33.36 33.42 -24.84
CA GLN A 536 34.26 34.57 -24.66
C GLN A 536 33.49 35.86 -25.08
N ARG A 537 33.98 37.02 -24.66
CA ARG A 537 33.20 38.26 -24.48
C ARG A 537 33.77 39.45 -25.27
N GLY A 538 32.90 40.25 -25.90
CA GLY A 538 33.23 41.51 -26.60
C GLY A 538 32.47 42.73 -26.07
N TRP A 539 32.90 43.95 -26.40
CA TRP A 539 32.60 45.26 -25.79
C TRP A 539 31.18 45.56 -25.21
N PRO A 540 30.04 45.10 -25.76
CA PRO A 540 28.74 45.18 -25.05
C PRO A 540 28.76 44.50 -23.67
N PHE A 541 29.63 43.50 -23.53
CA PHE A 541 29.91 42.74 -22.33
C PHE A 541 30.36 43.62 -21.16
N TRP A 542 31.32 44.52 -21.29
CA TRP A 542 31.87 45.26 -20.13
C TRP A 542 30.86 46.21 -19.49
N ARG A 543 29.87 46.68 -20.26
CA ARG A 543 28.75 47.47 -19.72
C ARG A 543 27.74 46.58 -18.98
N GLN A 544 27.50 45.38 -19.50
CA GLN A 544 26.79 44.33 -18.77
C GLN A 544 27.61 43.81 -17.59
N VAL A 545 28.95 43.82 -17.59
CA VAL A 545 29.80 43.50 -16.43
C VAL A 545 29.65 44.54 -15.35
N GLY A 546 29.59 45.83 -15.66
CA GLY A 546 29.37 46.84 -14.62
C GLY A 546 28.06 46.59 -13.86
N LEU A 547 26.97 46.39 -14.60
CA LEU A 547 25.65 46.10 -14.04
C LEU A 547 25.55 44.70 -13.44
N PHE A 548 26.19 43.70 -14.06
CA PHE A 548 26.27 42.33 -13.56
C PHE A 548 27.22 42.23 -12.38
N THR A 549 28.24 43.06 -12.24
CA THR A 549 29.15 43.05 -11.08
C THR A 549 28.47 43.74 -9.91
N TRP A 550 27.70 44.80 -10.15
CA TRP A 550 26.82 45.36 -9.13
C TRP A 550 25.69 44.40 -8.75
N SER A 551 25.03 43.79 -9.72
CA SER A 551 24.02 42.75 -9.49
C SER A 551 24.62 41.52 -8.86
N LEU A 552 25.83 41.10 -9.21
CA LEU A 552 26.50 39.92 -8.66
C LEU A 552 27.06 40.24 -7.28
N ILE A 553 27.54 41.45 -6.99
CA ILE A 553 27.92 41.84 -5.63
C ILE A 553 26.67 41.95 -4.75
N ALA A 554 25.55 42.48 -5.26
CA ALA A 554 24.28 42.50 -4.54
C ALA A 554 23.69 41.09 -4.37
N THR A 555 23.72 40.26 -5.41
CA THR A 555 23.27 38.86 -5.39
C THR A 555 24.21 37.99 -4.58
N VAL A 556 25.53 38.23 -4.56
CA VAL A 556 26.48 37.53 -3.69
C VAL A 556 26.36 38.05 -2.27
N ALA A 557 26.08 39.33 -2.02
CA ALA A 557 25.77 39.81 -0.67
C ALA A 557 24.44 39.24 -0.18
N ILE A 558 23.42 39.14 -1.03
CA ILE A 558 22.13 38.50 -0.75
C ILE A 558 22.27 36.99 -0.63
N ILE A 559 23.11 36.33 -1.43
CA ILE A 559 23.40 34.89 -1.32
C ILE A 559 24.27 34.66 -0.10
N ILE A 560 25.22 35.52 0.25
CA ILE A 560 25.99 35.39 1.49
C ILE A 560 25.08 35.65 2.67
N LEU A 561 24.17 36.63 2.64
CA LEU A 561 23.14 36.83 3.67
C LEU A 561 22.16 35.66 3.70
N ALA A 562 21.72 35.15 2.56
CA ALA A 562 20.78 34.04 2.46
C ALA A 562 21.44 32.74 2.83
N VAL A 563 22.72 32.52 2.51
CA VAL A 563 23.51 31.34 2.90
C VAL A 563 23.97 31.48 4.34
N THR A 564 24.27 32.66 4.88
CA THR A 564 24.53 32.81 6.33
C THR A 564 23.25 32.72 7.14
N TYR A 565 22.12 33.19 6.63
CA TYR A 565 20.79 32.99 7.20
C TYR A 565 20.35 31.52 7.08
N GLN A 566 20.54 30.89 5.92
CA GLN A 566 20.22 29.49 5.66
C GLN A 566 21.20 28.55 6.35
N HIS A 567 22.46 28.94 6.54
CA HIS A 567 23.45 28.23 7.37
C HIS A 567 23.16 28.44 8.85
N GLN A 568 22.72 29.62 9.31
CA GLN A 568 22.15 29.79 10.66
C GLN A 568 20.85 28.99 10.86
N LEU A 569 20.06 28.77 9.80
CA LEU A 569 18.87 27.91 9.82
C LEU A 569 19.18 26.41 9.67
N THR A 570 20.33 26.02 9.08
CA THR A 570 20.74 24.61 8.87
C THR A 570 21.83 24.14 9.83
N THR A 571 22.45 25.03 10.60
CA THR A 571 23.28 24.69 11.77
C THR A 571 22.51 25.00 13.05
N GLN A 572 21.32 24.43 13.16
CA GLN A 572 20.68 24.06 14.41
C GLN A 572 20.39 22.56 14.24
N PRO A 573 21.10 21.67 14.94
CA PRO A 573 20.85 20.23 14.80
C PRO A 573 19.47 19.92 15.37
N GLY A 574 18.56 19.42 14.53
CA GLY A 574 17.25 18.91 14.92
C GLY A 574 16.85 17.73 14.03
N SER A 575 16.65 16.59 14.66
CA SER A 575 15.85 15.42 14.27
C SER A 575 14.58 15.81 13.48
N ASP A 576 14.02 15.17 12.44
CA ASP A 576 14.14 13.82 11.85
C ASP A 576 13.40 13.76 10.50
N GLY A 577 13.93 14.34 9.40
CA GLY A 577 13.42 14.03 8.05
C GLY A 577 11.94 14.33 7.73
N LEU A 578 11.18 14.97 8.63
CA LEU A 578 9.77 15.33 8.41
C LEU A 578 9.66 16.46 7.39
N THR A 579 8.99 16.20 6.28
CA THR A 579 8.70 17.20 5.25
C THR A 579 7.37 17.90 5.55
N TRP A 580 7.44 19.15 6.01
CA TRP A 580 6.26 20.01 6.14
C TRP A 580 5.72 20.37 4.76
N GLY A 581 4.39 20.33 4.60
CA GLY A 581 3.74 20.67 3.33
C GLY A 581 3.95 22.13 2.91
N PRO A 582 3.37 22.56 1.78
CA PRO A 582 3.56 23.90 1.21
C PRO A 582 3.22 25.08 2.15
N GLY A 583 2.48 24.82 3.24
CA GLY A 583 2.17 25.80 4.28
C GLY A 583 3.27 26.00 5.34
N GLY A 584 4.26 25.12 5.41
CA GLY A 584 5.30 25.11 6.44
C GLY A 584 4.77 24.81 7.86
N LYS A 585 5.69 24.60 8.81
CA LYS A 585 5.35 24.53 10.24
C LYS A 585 5.06 25.94 10.78
N PRO A 586 3.95 26.17 11.50
CA PRO A 586 3.71 27.44 12.19
C PRO A 586 4.85 27.80 13.17
N SER A 587 5.24 29.08 13.22
CA SER A 587 6.28 29.58 14.13
C SER A 587 5.68 30.41 15.28
N GLY A 588 6.37 30.47 16.42
CA GLY A 588 5.93 31.25 17.59
C GLY A 588 5.01 30.47 18.51
N LYS A 589 4.19 31.19 19.29
CA LYS A 589 3.20 30.61 20.21
C LYS A 589 2.21 29.75 19.43
N ARG A 590 2.02 28.51 19.88
CA ARG A 590 1.16 27.51 19.23
C ARG A 590 0.79 26.40 20.22
N ASN A 591 -0.29 25.67 19.93
CA ASN A 591 -0.75 24.58 20.77
C ASN A 591 -0.74 23.24 20.01
N VAL A 592 -0.58 22.16 20.75
CA VAL A 592 -0.83 20.78 20.26
C VAL A 592 -1.89 20.16 21.15
N ILE A 593 -2.92 19.63 20.50
CA ILE A 593 -3.94 18.79 21.13
C ILE A 593 -3.77 17.40 20.54
N PHE A 594 -3.34 16.46 21.37
CA PHE A 594 -3.24 15.06 20.98
C PHE A 594 -4.41 14.30 21.57
N MET A 595 -5.21 13.66 20.73
CA MET A 595 -6.33 12.85 21.21
C MET A 595 -6.07 11.36 20.97
N VAL A 596 -6.20 10.54 22.00
CA VAL A 596 -6.06 9.08 21.87
C VAL A 596 -7.43 8.43 21.96
N SER A 597 -7.73 7.50 21.06
CA SER A 597 -8.96 6.72 21.04
C SER A 597 -8.62 5.27 21.35
N ASP A 598 -8.36 4.96 22.62
CA ASP A 598 -7.83 3.66 23.07
C ASP A 598 -8.67 2.50 22.50
N GLY A 599 -8.05 1.55 21.81
CA GLY A 599 -8.74 0.38 21.22
C GLY A 599 -9.63 0.64 19.99
N MET A 600 -9.68 1.87 19.46
CA MET A 600 -10.54 2.24 18.32
C MET A 600 -9.95 1.90 16.95
N GLY A 601 -10.23 0.70 16.44
CA GLY A 601 -9.94 0.33 15.05
C GLY A 601 -10.98 0.80 14.01
N PRO A 602 -10.70 0.62 12.71
CA PRO A 602 -11.60 1.04 11.62
C PRO A 602 -13.02 0.41 11.67
N SER A 603 -13.14 -0.80 12.23
CA SER A 603 -14.43 -1.47 12.44
C SER A 603 -15.31 -0.72 13.45
N SER A 604 -14.75 -0.14 14.50
CA SER A 604 -15.50 0.61 15.52
C SER A 604 -16.24 1.81 14.92
N LEU A 605 -15.62 2.48 13.94
CA LEU A 605 -16.25 3.60 13.21
C LEU A 605 -17.39 3.15 12.32
N SER A 606 -17.17 2.05 11.58
CA SER A 606 -18.19 1.53 10.66
C SER A 606 -19.42 1.04 11.41
N LEU A 607 -19.21 0.41 12.59
CA LEU A 607 -20.27 0.00 13.50
C LEU A 607 -21.06 1.23 13.99
N THR A 608 -20.34 2.23 14.48
CA THR A 608 -20.93 3.43 15.09
C THR A 608 -21.67 4.31 14.08
N ARG A 609 -21.10 4.50 12.88
CA ARG A 609 -21.71 5.33 11.82
C ARG A 609 -23.11 4.84 11.48
N SER A 610 -23.22 3.55 11.24
CA SER A 610 -24.46 2.95 10.77
C SER A 610 -25.46 2.70 11.91
N PHE A 611 -24.99 2.53 13.15
CA PHE A 611 -25.81 2.62 14.35
C PHE A 611 -26.42 4.01 14.51
N ARG A 612 -25.61 5.08 14.46
CA ARG A 612 -26.06 6.47 14.59
C ARG A 612 -27.06 6.85 13.49
N GLN A 613 -26.81 6.43 12.25
CA GLN A 613 -27.73 6.64 11.13
C GLN A 613 -29.12 6.08 11.43
N LEU A 614 -29.19 4.85 11.97
CA LEU A 614 -30.46 4.24 12.36
C LEU A 614 -31.09 4.97 13.54
N GLU A 615 -30.36 5.13 14.65
CA GLU A 615 -30.87 5.67 15.92
C GLU A 615 -31.44 7.08 15.75
N GLN A 616 -30.77 7.92 14.95
CA GLN A 616 -31.12 9.33 14.77
C GLN A 616 -31.96 9.58 13.50
N GLY A 617 -32.27 8.55 12.71
CA GLY A 617 -33.02 8.68 11.46
C GLY A 617 -32.31 9.54 10.41
N LEU A 618 -30.98 9.44 10.34
CA LEU A 618 -30.15 10.26 9.45
C LEU A 618 -30.04 9.63 8.04
N PRO A 619 -29.72 10.45 7.03
CA PRO A 619 -29.43 9.96 5.68
C PRO A 619 -28.30 8.91 5.63
N LEU A 620 -28.32 8.05 4.62
CA LEU A 620 -27.31 6.98 4.44
C LEU A 620 -25.89 7.50 4.17
N ASP A 621 -25.77 8.74 3.70
CA ASP A 621 -24.52 9.45 3.44
C ASP A 621 -24.04 10.31 4.63
N ASP A 622 -24.78 10.33 5.74
CA ASP A 622 -24.32 10.98 6.96
C ASP A 622 -23.11 10.23 7.55
N THR A 623 -22.10 10.98 7.99
CA THR A 623 -20.81 10.48 8.48
C THR A 623 -20.49 11.07 9.84
N LEU A 624 -19.58 10.42 10.58
CA LEU A 624 -19.05 10.97 11.83
C LEU A 624 -18.21 12.21 11.55
N VAL A 625 -17.96 13.05 12.57
CA VAL A 625 -17.04 14.19 12.41
C VAL A 625 -15.64 13.70 12.11
N LEU A 626 -15.18 12.64 12.79
CA LEU A 626 -13.90 11.97 12.55
C LEU A 626 -13.71 11.57 11.07
N ASP A 627 -14.74 11.06 10.40
CA ASP A 627 -14.68 10.63 8.99
C ASP A 627 -14.24 11.76 8.05
N LYS A 628 -14.55 13.01 8.39
CA LYS A 628 -14.21 14.21 7.60
C LYS A 628 -12.77 14.67 7.80
N HIS A 629 -12.10 14.15 8.83
CA HIS A 629 -10.78 14.57 9.28
C HIS A 629 -9.72 13.47 9.15
N HIS A 630 -10.02 12.37 8.46
CA HIS A 630 -9.10 11.27 8.24
C HIS A 630 -7.93 11.70 7.32
N VAL A 631 -6.70 11.50 7.79
CA VAL A 631 -5.48 11.90 7.06
C VAL A 631 -4.55 10.73 6.75
N GLY A 632 -4.62 9.65 7.51
CA GLY A 632 -3.70 8.52 7.37
C GLY A 632 -4.01 7.35 8.30
N SER A 633 -3.07 6.43 8.44
CA SER A 633 -3.15 5.25 9.30
C SER A 633 -1.85 5.07 10.09
N SER A 634 -1.95 4.44 11.25
CA SER A 634 -0.84 4.14 12.16
C SER A 634 -0.72 2.63 12.37
N ARG A 635 0.50 2.12 12.20
CA ARG A 635 0.91 0.76 12.58
C ARG A 635 1.32 0.77 14.05
N THR A 636 0.93 -0.27 14.79
CA THR A 636 0.87 -0.17 16.25
C THR A 636 1.80 -1.11 17.02
N ARG A 637 2.45 -2.09 16.39
CA ARG A 637 3.25 -3.14 17.06
C ARG A 637 4.21 -2.63 18.16
N SER A 638 4.52 -3.44 19.15
CA SER A 638 5.53 -3.13 20.17
C SER A 638 6.89 -3.75 19.81
N SER A 639 7.91 -3.55 20.66
CA SER A 639 9.21 -4.23 20.52
C SER A 639 9.14 -5.72 20.90
N SER A 640 8.15 -6.11 21.70
CA SER A 640 7.99 -7.47 22.25
C SER A 640 6.85 -8.27 21.63
N SER A 641 5.99 -7.65 20.80
CA SER A 641 4.81 -8.30 20.21
C SER A 641 4.36 -7.63 18.91
N LEU A 642 3.79 -8.43 18.00
CA LEU A 642 3.08 -7.91 16.81
C LEU A 642 1.76 -7.22 17.15
N VAL A 643 1.26 -7.43 18.37
CA VAL A 643 0.07 -6.79 18.92
C VAL A 643 0.51 -6.02 20.17
N THR A 644 0.45 -4.69 20.10
CA THR A 644 0.84 -3.82 21.22
C THR A 644 -0.20 -3.85 22.33
N ASP A 645 0.21 -3.45 23.53
CA ASP A 645 -0.71 -2.94 24.54
C ASP A 645 -0.71 -1.40 24.55
N SER A 646 -1.61 -0.79 25.32
CA SER A 646 -1.73 0.67 25.46
C SER A 646 -0.44 1.30 26.00
N ALA A 647 0.28 0.62 26.90
CA ALA A 647 1.53 1.12 27.47
C ALA A 647 2.63 1.29 26.41
N ALA A 648 2.90 0.24 25.62
CA ALA A 648 3.87 0.34 24.52
C ALA A 648 3.39 1.26 23.40
N GLY A 649 2.08 1.28 23.10
CA GLY A 649 1.48 2.14 22.09
C GLY A 649 1.62 3.63 22.45
N ALA A 650 1.27 3.99 23.68
CA ALA A 650 1.38 5.34 24.19
C ALA A 650 2.83 5.77 24.42
N THR A 651 3.73 4.87 24.83
CA THR A 651 5.18 5.14 24.87
C THR A 651 5.72 5.52 23.48
N ALA A 652 5.21 4.92 22.41
CA ALA A 652 5.60 5.31 21.06
C ALA A 652 5.12 6.73 20.69
N PHE A 653 3.93 7.14 21.14
CA PHE A 653 3.44 8.51 20.96
C PHE A 653 4.17 9.53 21.82
N SER A 654 4.50 9.17 23.06
CA SER A 654 5.09 10.09 24.02
C SER A 654 6.59 10.23 23.82
N CYS A 655 7.32 9.14 23.61
CA CYS A 655 8.78 9.14 23.45
C CYS A 655 9.25 9.15 21.98
N GLY A 656 8.40 8.81 21.01
CA GLY A 656 8.84 8.60 19.62
C GLY A 656 9.67 7.31 19.43
N LEU A 657 9.63 6.39 20.40
CA LEU A 657 10.44 5.17 20.43
C LEU A 657 9.59 3.93 20.74
N LYS A 658 9.95 2.79 20.14
CA LYS A 658 9.29 1.51 20.43
C LYS A 658 9.68 1.00 21.81
N SER A 659 8.70 0.43 22.51
CA SER A 659 8.90 -0.26 23.78
C SER A 659 8.12 -1.57 23.86
N TYR A 660 8.29 -2.31 24.94
CA TYR A 660 7.69 -3.62 25.22
C TYR A 660 6.32 -3.47 25.88
N ASN A 661 5.45 -4.45 25.67
CA ASN A 661 4.11 -4.42 26.25
C ASN A 661 4.18 -4.30 27.79
N GLY A 662 3.44 -3.34 28.33
CA GLY A 662 3.40 -3.02 29.75
C GLY A 662 4.40 -1.94 30.20
N ALA A 663 5.31 -1.46 29.34
CA ALA A 663 6.26 -0.40 29.70
C ALA A 663 5.60 0.98 29.71
N ILE A 664 5.80 1.76 30.77
CA ILE A 664 5.41 3.17 30.84
C ILE A 664 6.65 4.03 30.62
N SER A 665 6.84 4.57 29.41
CA SER A 665 7.98 5.46 29.06
C SER A 665 9.35 4.91 29.42
N VAL A 666 9.51 3.59 29.33
CA VAL A 666 10.75 2.84 29.56
C VAL A 666 11.11 2.11 28.28
N LEU A 667 12.40 2.04 27.92
CA LEU A 667 12.91 1.36 26.74
C LEU A 667 13.27 -0.12 27.03
N PRO A 668 13.45 -0.98 26.02
CA PRO A 668 13.76 -2.39 26.21
C PRO A 668 15.05 -2.69 27.00
N ASN A 669 15.98 -1.74 27.05
CA ASN A 669 17.20 -1.78 27.85
C ASN A 669 16.98 -1.34 29.32
N HIS A 670 15.72 -1.17 29.75
CA HIS A 670 15.30 -0.71 31.08
C HIS A 670 15.76 0.70 31.44
N THR A 671 15.87 1.60 30.47
CA THR A 671 16.13 3.02 30.71
C THR A 671 14.89 3.86 30.40
N ALA A 672 14.63 4.90 31.20
CA ALA A 672 13.61 5.89 30.89
C ALA A 672 13.86 6.55 29.51
N CYS A 673 12.80 6.79 28.75
CA CYS A 673 12.78 7.72 27.62
C CYS A 673 12.01 8.97 28.00
N GLY A 674 12.52 10.16 27.64
CA GLY A 674 11.81 11.40 27.84
C GLY A 674 10.57 11.46 26.94
N THR A 675 9.55 12.18 27.40
CA THR A 675 8.26 12.29 26.70
C THR A 675 8.05 13.69 26.12
N VAL A 676 7.16 13.77 25.14
CA VAL A 676 6.76 15.04 24.50
C VAL A 676 6.11 16.00 25.50
N LEU A 677 5.37 15.51 26.50
CA LEU A 677 4.74 16.36 27.52
C LEU A 677 5.78 16.91 28.49
N GLU A 678 6.73 16.10 28.96
CA GLU A 678 7.83 16.59 29.81
C GLU A 678 8.69 17.60 29.06
N ALA A 679 9.01 17.34 27.79
CA ALA A 679 9.74 18.27 26.96
C ALA A 679 8.97 19.58 26.75
N ALA A 680 7.64 19.50 26.55
CA ALA A 680 6.77 20.67 26.45
C ALA A 680 6.80 21.50 27.75
N HIS A 681 6.65 20.84 28.90
CA HIS A 681 6.71 21.49 30.21
C HIS A 681 8.05 22.21 30.43
N LEU A 682 9.18 21.52 30.19
CA LEU A 682 10.51 22.10 30.35
C LEU A 682 10.79 23.24 29.36
N ALA A 683 10.15 23.23 28.19
CA ALA A 683 10.18 24.31 27.21
C ALA A 683 9.23 25.48 27.55
N GLY A 684 8.48 25.39 28.65
CA GLY A 684 7.60 26.45 29.16
C GLY A 684 6.14 26.38 28.68
N TYR A 685 5.75 25.34 27.95
CA TYR A 685 4.35 25.11 27.60
C TYR A 685 3.55 24.67 28.81
N LYS A 686 2.26 25.03 28.84
CA LYS A 686 1.32 24.42 29.79
C LYS A 686 0.94 23.01 29.36
N THR A 687 0.78 22.10 30.32
CA THR A 687 0.55 20.68 30.03
C THR A 687 -0.73 20.17 30.68
N GLY A 688 -1.46 19.31 29.97
CA GLY A 688 -2.71 18.73 30.48
C GLY A 688 -2.93 17.27 30.10
N LEU A 689 -3.63 16.56 30.97
CA LEU A 689 -4.13 15.20 30.78
C LEU A 689 -5.64 15.16 31.08
N VAL A 690 -6.43 14.63 30.14
CA VAL A 690 -7.88 14.47 30.30
C VAL A 690 -8.29 13.09 29.83
N VAL A 691 -8.84 12.27 30.72
CA VAL A 691 -9.19 10.86 30.42
C VAL A 691 -10.53 10.47 31.02
N THR A 692 -11.10 9.35 30.55
CA THR A 692 -12.32 8.76 31.13
C THR A 692 -12.03 7.55 32.02
N THR A 693 -10.82 7.01 31.99
CA THR A 693 -10.33 5.98 32.91
C THR A 693 -9.69 6.60 34.15
N ARG A 694 -9.02 5.77 34.95
CA ARG A 694 -8.01 6.19 35.93
C ARG A 694 -6.94 7.04 35.24
N ILE A 695 -6.56 8.15 35.85
CA ILE A 695 -5.43 8.94 35.33
C ILE A 695 -4.11 8.16 35.33
N THR A 696 -4.00 7.16 36.20
CA THR A 696 -2.85 6.26 36.30
C THR A 696 -2.84 5.12 35.28
N ASP A 697 -3.86 5.02 34.40
CA ASP A 697 -3.86 4.02 33.33
C ASP A 697 -2.77 4.31 32.29
N ALA A 698 -2.45 3.32 31.47
CA ALA A 698 -1.21 3.32 30.72
C ALA A 698 -1.04 4.50 29.75
N THR A 699 -2.10 4.90 29.05
CA THR A 699 -2.03 5.98 28.06
C THR A 699 -1.66 7.33 28.69
N PRO A 700 -2.41 7.90 29.65
CA PRO A 700 -2.00 9.12 30.35
C PRO A 700 -0.66 8.97 31.08
N ALA A 701 -0.42 7.83 31.72
CA ALA A 701 0.82 7.58 32.45
C ALA A 701 2.06 7.73 31.55
N CYS A 702 2.01 7.24 30.30
CA CYS A 702 3.13 7.33 29.35
C CYS A 702 3.49 8.77 28.95
N PHE A 703 2.67 9.78 29.25
CA PHE A 703 3.04 11.17 29.00
C PHE A 703 3.66 11.86 30.22
N ALA A 704 3.53 11.31 31.43
CA ALA A 704 3.93 12.03 32.65
C ALA A 704 4.72 11.20 33.67
N SER A 705 4.88 9.90 33.45
CA SER A 705 5.50 8.97 34.38
C SER A 705 6.38 7.95 33.68
N HIS A 706 7.21 7.25 34.46
CA HIS A 706 8.04 6.14 34.03
C HIS A 706 7.95 4.98 35.03
N ALA A 707 7.55 3.81 34.52
CA ALA A 707 7.43 2.60 35.30
C ALA A 707 7.77 1.39 34.44
N ASN A 708 8.54 0.45 35.01
CA ASN A 708 8.93 -0.78 34.32
C ASN A 708 7.72 -1.63 33.95
N ARG A 709 6.61 -1.50 34.70
CA ARG A 709 5.34 -2.13 34.37
C ARG A 709 4.15 -1.22 34.67
N ARG A 710 3.12 -1.30 33.83
CA ARG A 710 1.88 -0.52 33.93
C ARG A 710 1.06 -0.77 35.19
N GLU A 711 1.26 -1.91 35.87
CA GLU A 711 0.52 -2.21 37.11
C GLU A 711 1.00 -1.39 38.32
N TYR A 712 2.08 -0.62 38.19
CA TYR A 712 2.58 0.26 39.25
C TYR A 712 1.79 1.59 39.32
N GLU A 713 0.46 1.53 39.31
CA GLU A 713 -0.44 2.69 39.31
C GLU A 713 -0.21 3.62 40.53
N ASP A 714 0.13 3.06 41.70
CA ASP A 714 0.47 3.86 42.89
C ASP A 714 1.74 4.71 42.71
N LEU A 715 2.75 4.17 42.01
CA LEU A 715 4.00 4.87 41.67
C LEU A 715 3.76 5.91 40.59
N ILE A 716 2.92 5.58 39.60
CA ILE A 716 2.51 6.51 38.54
C ILE A 716 1.80 7.72 39.16
N ALA A 717 0.88 7.50 40.10
CA ALA A 717 0.18 8.58 40.81
C ALA A 717 1.14 9.54 41.54
N GLU A 718 2.21 9.00 42.16
CA GLU A 718 3.25 9.80 42.82
C GLU A 718 3.98 10.70 41.83
N GLN A 719 4.36 10.15 40.66
CA GLN A 719 5.08 10.88 39.63
C GLN A 719 4.22 11.98 38.99
N GLU A 720 2.94 11.71 38.70
CA GLU A 720 2.02 12.69 38.10
C GLU A 720 1.82 13.95 38.96
N ILE A 721 1.87 13.81 40.29
CA ILE A 721 1.76 14.95 41.22
C ILE A 721 3.10 15.66 41.48
N GLY A 722 4.17 15.21 40.84
CA GLY A 722 5.49 15.85 40.87
C GLY A 722 6.54 15.17 41.74
N GLU A 723 6.30 13.98 42.28
CA GLU A 723 7.36 13.11 42.86
C GLU A 723 8.14 12.39 41.75
N HIS A 724 8.47 13.16 40.73
CA HIS A 724 9.10 12.75 39.50
C HIS A 724 10.52 13.36 39.44
N PRO A 725 11.52 12.71 38.82
CA PRO A 725 12.89 13.24 38.67
C PRO A 725 13.01 14.67 38.13
N LEU A 726 12.03 15.11 37.34
CA LEU A 726 11.96 16.45 36.75
C LEU A 726 11.10 17.43 37.57
N GLY A 727 10.55 16.99 38.71
CA GLY A 727 9.50 17.68 39.45
C GLY A 727 8.15 17.56 38.75
N ARG A 728 7.22 18.47 39.08
CA ARG A 728 5.88 18.50 38.47
C ARG A 728 5.96 18.87 36.99
N VAL A 729 5.52 17.97 36.12
CA VAL A 729 5.48 18.17 34.65
C VAL A 729 4.08 18.35 34.08
N VAL A 730 3.01 18.09 34.86
CA VAL A 730 1.61 18.27 34.45
C VAL A 730 0.99 19.47 35.18
N ASP A 731 0.34 20.40 34.46
CA ASP A 731 -0.38 21.52 35.08
C ASP A 731 -1.86 21.20 35.33
N LEU A 732 -2.51 20.39 34.50
CA LEU A 732 -3.93 20.06 34.62
C LEU A 732 -4.18 18.56 34.43
N ILE A 733 -4.86 17.96 35.39
CA ILE A 733 -5.28 16.55 35.37
C ILE A 733 -6.79 16.50 35.59
N LEU A 734 -7.53 15.85 34.68
CA LEU A 734 -8.97 15.57 34.83
C LEU A 734 -9.25 14.12 34.46
N GLY A 735 -9.79 13.32 35.38
CA GLY A 735 -10.14 11.93 35.10
C GLY A 735 -10.72 11.19 36.30
N GLY A 736 -10.65 9.87 36.26
CA GLY A 736 -10.97 8.97 37.39
C GLY A 736 -9.71 8.54 38.17
N GLY A 737 -9.85 7.46 38.94
CA GLY A 737 -8.72 6.80 39.62
C GLY A 737 -8.36 7.36 40.97
N ARG A 738 -9.31 8.05 41.64
CA ARG A 738 -9.10 8.61 42.98
C ARG A 738 -8.56 7.59 43.99
N CYS A 739 -8.84 6.31 43.82
CA CYS A 739 -8.41 5.29 44.78
C CYS A 739 -6.88 5.18 44.91
N HIS A 740 -6.11 5.46 43.84
CA HIS A 740 -4.63 5.44 43.86
C HIS A 740 -4.00 6.66 44.53
N PHE A 741 -4.83 7.64 44.92
CA PHE A 741 -4.41 8.85 45.61
C PHE A 741 -4.83 8.88 47.09
N LEU A 742 -5.61 7.88 47.52
CA LEU A 742 -6.12 7.77 48.88
C LEU A 742 -5.40 6.62 49.62
N PRO A 743 -5.15 6.76 50.94
CA PRO A 743 -4.54 5.70 51.75
C PRO A 743 -5.29 4.37 51.66
N GLN A 744 -4.60 3.25 51.83
CA GLN A 744 -5.18 1.89 51.81
C GLN A 744 -6.44 1.75 52.66
N ASN A 745 -6.47 2.40 53.83
CA ASN A 745 -7.55 2.28 54.81
C ASN A 745 -8.59 3.42 54.72
N ALA A 746 -8.44 4.35 53.78
CA ALA A 746 -9.42 5.41 53.53
C ALA A 746 -10.62 4.87 52.73
N GLU A 747 -11.78 5.52 52.89
CA GLU A 747 -12.98 5.17 52.13
C GLU A 747 -12.73 5.39 50.62
N GLY A 748 -12.84 4.31 49.83
CA GLY A 748 -12.53 4.32 48.40
C GLY A 748 -11.05 4.35 48.05
N GLY A 749 -10.14 4.11 49.01
CA GLY A 749 -8.70 3.97 48.77
C GLY A 749 -8.32 2.57 48.30
N CYS A 750 -7.36 2.49 47.38
CA CYS A 750 -6.84 1.23 46.83
C CYS A 750 -5.31 1.13 46.83
N ARG A 751 -4.61 2.13 47.39
CA ARG A 751 -3.15 2.10 47.52
C ARG A 751 -2.67 0.92 48.35
N ALA A 752 -1.43 0.49 48.08
CA ALA A 752 -0.72 -0.51 48.87
C ALA A 752 -0.15 0.05 50.19
N ASP A 753 -0.12 1.37 50.36
CA ASP A 753 0.41 2.06 51.53
C ASP A 753 -0.61 3.04 52.16
N ASP A 754 -0.23 3.65 53.29
CA ASP A 754 -1.06 4.61 54.01
C ASP A 754 -0.81 6.07 53.56
N ARG A 755 -0.21 6.33 52.39
CA ARG A 755 0.06 7.70 51.93
C ARG A 755 -1.21 8.36 51.39
N ASP A 756 -1.39 9.63 51.74
CA ASP A 756 -2.42 10.49 51.16
C ASP A 756 -1.77 11.38 50.08
N LEU A 757 -1.95 11.00 48.82
CA LEU A 757 -1.40 11.75 47.70
C LEU A 757 -2.23 12.98 47.35
N ILE A 758 -3.45 13.12 47.85
CA ILE A 758 -4.22 14.36 47.71
C ILE A 758 -3.57 15.47 48.54
N GLU A 759 -3.18 15.15 49.78
CA GLU A 759 -2.41 16.10 50.60
C GLU A 759 -1.02 16.36 50.01
N ALA A 760 -0.32 15.32 49.52
CA ALA A 760 0.96 15.51 48.84
C ALA A 760 0.84 16.38 47.57
N ALA A 761 -0.24 16.22 46.79
CA ALA A 761 -0.52 17.05 45.62
C ALA A 761 -0.77 18.51 46.02
N LYS A 762 -1.52 18.76 47.10
CA LYS A 762 -1.71 20.12 47.65
C LYS A 762 -0.40 20.74 48.11
N ASP A 763 0.48 19.96 48.75
CA ASP A 763 1.82 20.40 49.11
C ASP A 763 2.66 20.75 47.87
N ASN A 764 2.46 20.03 46.75
CA ASN A 764 3.01 20.35 45.43
C ASN A 764 2.23 21.44 44.66
N GLY A 765 1.28 22.10 45.33
CA GLY A 765 0.57 23.28 44.84
C GLY A 765 -0.70 23.00 44.03
N PHE A 766 -1.16 21.77 43.95
CA PHE A 766 -2.40 21.41 43.25
C PHE A 766 -3.64 21.92 43.97
N ASN A 767 -4.55 22.49 43.18
CA ASN A 767 -5.95 22.63 43.56
C ASN A 767 -6.61 21.26 43.33
N TYR A 768 -7.52 20.85 44.21
CA TYR A 768 -8.16 19.54 44.13
C TYR A 768 -9.67 19.65 44.01
N VAL A 769 -10.23 18.89 43.08
CA VAL A 769 -11.68 18.77 42.82
C VAL A 769 -12.00 17.30 42.58
N ASN A 770 -13.13 16.79 43.09
CA ASN A 770 -13.41 15.35 43.02
C ASN A 770 -14.87 14.95 42.86
N ASP A 771 -15.76 15.92 42.62
CA ASP A 771 -17.18 15.69 42.45
C ASP A 771 -17.78 16.63 41.40
N ARG A 772 -19.05 16.38 41.04
CA ARG A 772 -19.78 17.19 40.06
C ARG A 772 -19.88 18.66 40.46
N THR A 773 -20.16 18.93 41.74
CA THR A 773 -20.35 20.31 42.22
C THR A 773 -19.06 21.12 42.08
N GLY A 774 -17.93 20.54 42.45
CA GLY A 774 -16.63 21.14 42.28
C GLY A 774 -16.23 21.28 40.81
N PHE A 775 -16.58 20.31 39.95
CA PHE A 775 -16.37 20.40 38.50
C PHE A 775 -17.16 21.59 37.89
N ASP A 776 -18.45 21.71 38.21
CA ASP A 776 -19.27 22.83 37.75
C ASP A 776 -18.73 24.17 38.27
N GLY A 777 -18.14 24.17 39.47
CA GLY A 777 -17.44 25.31 40.06
C GLY A 777 -16.15 25.73 39.32
N LEU A 778 -15.67 24.94 38.35
CA LEU A 778 -14.59 25.35 37.45
C LEU A 778 -15.07 26.32 36.35
N GLU A 779 -16.39 26.55 36.25
CA GLU A 779 -17.03 27.53 35.36
C GLU A 779 -16.59 27.35 33.89
N ASN A 780 -16.66 26.12 33.37
CA ASN A 780 -16.19 25.76 32.02
C ASN A 780 -14.73 26.21 31.74
N GLY A 781 -13.87 26.12 32.75
CA GLY A 781 -12.45 26.48 32.65
C GLY A 781 -12.12 27.89 33.11
N GLN A 782 -13.10 28.78 33.27
CA GLN A 782 -12.87 30.17 33.66
C GLN A 782 -12.43 30.32 35.12
N GLY A 783 -12.93 29.45 35.99
CA GLY A 783 -12.62 29.42 37.43
C GLY A 783 -11.41 28.55 37.80
N VAL A 784 -10.77 27.90 36.81
CA VAL A 784 -9.64 26.99 37.06
C VAL A 784 -8.43 27.75 37.56
N LYS A 785 -7.80 27.20 38.61
CA LYS A 785 -6.50 27.64 39.12
C LYS A 785 -5.50 26.51 38.90
N LEU A 786 -4.46 26.78 38.12
CA LEU A 786 -3.40 25.81 37.86
C LEU A 786 -2.31 25.88 38.94
N PRO A 787 -1.70 24.72 39.29
CA PRO A 787 -2.04 23.39 38.79
C PRO A 787 -3.34 22.83 39.40
N LEU A 788 -4.04 21.95 38.68
CA LEU A 788 -5.34 21.37 39.06
C LEU A 788 -5.30 19.83 38.95
N LEU A 789 -5.80 19.17 39.98
CA LEU A 789 -6.04 17.73 40.05
C LEU A 789 -7.54 17.49 40.22
N GLY A 790 -8.20 16.98 39.17
CA GLY A 790 -9.62 16.65 39.15
C GLY A 790 -9.84 15.14 39.06
N LEU A 791 -10.33 14.51 40.14
CA LEU A 791 -10.54 13.05 40.23
C LEU A 791 -12.00 12.71 40.55
N PHE A 792 -12.81 12.52 39.50
CA PHE A 792 -14.28 12.48 39.58
C PHE A 792 -14.88 11.10 39.82
N ALA A 793 -14.08 10.04 39.68
CA ALA A 793 -14.49 8.66 39.94
C ALA A 793 -13.45 7.94 40.82
N GLU A 794 -13.90 6.94 41.58
CA GLU A 794 -13.02 6.09 42.40
C GLU A 794 -12.02 5.33 41.52
N LYS A 795 -12.53 4.70 40.46
CA LYS A 795 -11.78 4.08 39.36
C LYS A 795 -12.13 4.82 38.07
N ASP A 796 -12.50 4.11 37.02
CA ASP A 796 -12.92 4.72 35.76
C ASP A 796 -14.27 5.44 35.89
N ILE A 797 -14.47 6.47 35.07
CA ILE A 797 -15.78 7.03 34.81
C ILE A 797 -16.61 5.96 34.07
N PRO A 798 -17.91 5.76 34.40
CA PRO A 798 -18.74 4.76 33.73
C PRO A 798 -18.78 4.96 32.21
N PHE A 799 -19.07 3.88 31.47
CA PHE A 799 -19.28 3.97 30.02
C PHE A 799 -20.34 5.03 29.67
N GLU A 800 -20.22 5.70 28.53
CA GLU A 800 -21.09 6.79 28.10
C GLU A 800 -22.58 6.38 28.11
N ILE A 801 -22.89 5.14 27.72
CA ILE A 801 -24.25 4.59 27.75
C ILE A 801 -24.85 4.62 29.17
N ASP A 802 -24.03 4.44 30.20
CA ASP A 802 -24.42 4.47 31.61
C ASP A 802 -24.26 5.88 32.22
N ARG A 803 -23.14 6.55 31.94
CA ARG A 803 -22.78 7.88 32.46
C ARG A 803 -23.83 8.93 32.12
N ARG A 804 -24.48 8.84 30.95
CA ARG A 804 -25.58 9.73 30.57
C ARG A 804 -26.79 9.67 31.53
N HIS A 805 -26.92 8.60 32.31
CA HIS A 805 -27.92 8.45 33.37
C HIS A 805 -27.43 8.95 34.74
N ALA A 806 -26.17 9.41 34.82
CA ALA A 806 -25.49 9.92 36.01
C ALA A 806 -24.74 11.25 35.72
N ASN A 807 -25.31 12.11 34.86
CA ASN A 807 -24.72 13.40 34.48
C ASN A 807 -24.51 14.33 35.69
N ASP A 808 -25.33 14.17 36.74
CA ASP A 808 -25.25 14.89 38.00
C ASP A 808 -24.14 14.36 38.93
N VAL A 809 -23.48 13.27 38.55
CA VAL A 809 -22.38 12.66 39.31
C VAL A 809 -21.05 12.78 38.57
N TYR A 810 -21.03 12.48 37.27
CA TYR A 810 -19.81 12.42 36.47
C TYR A 810 -19.83 13.41 35.30
N PRO A 811 -18.76 14.20 35.12
CA PRO A 811 -18.61 14.98 33.90
C PRO A 811 -18.34 14.06 32.70
N SER A 812 -18.78 14.47 31.51
CA SER A 812 -18.43 13.79 30.26
C SER A 812 -17.01 14.13 29.79
N LEU A 813 -16.47 13.33 28.87
CA LEU A 813 -15.20 13.65 28.21
C LEU A 813 -15.24 15.03 27.51
N ASP A 814 -16.36 15.37 26.88
CA ASP A 814 -16.52 16.65 26.19
C ASP A 814 -16.55 17.85 27.15
N GLU A 815 -17.21 17.71 28.31
CA GLU A 815 -17.23 18.72 29.36
C GLU A 815 -15.82 18.95 29.93
N MET A 816 -15.09 17.86 30.23
CA MET A 816 -13.72 17.93 30.74
C MET A 816 -12.76 18.53 29.71
N ALA A 817 -12.85 18.12 28.44
CA ALA A 817 -12.02 18.67 27.36
C ALA A 817 -12.25 20.17 27.17
N ARG A 818 -13.50 20.63 27.10
CA ARG A 818 -13.83 22.07 26.97
C ARG A 818 -13.29 22.89 28.15
N THR A 819 -13.44 22.36 29.37
CA THR A 819 -12.94 22.97 30.61
C THR A 819 -11.42 23.08 30.59
N ALA A 820 -10.72 22.00 30.24
CA ALA A 820 -9.25 21.98 30.15
C ALA A 820 -8.71 22.95 29.10
N LEU A 821 -9.27 22.93 27.89
CA LEU A 821 -8.83 23.80 26.79
C LEU A 821 -9.03 25.28 27.13
N THR A 822 -10.16 25.63 27.74
CA THR A 822 -10.41 27.01 28.19
C THR A 822 -9.45 27.43 29.29
N ALA A 823 -9.17 26.56 30.25
CA ALA A 823 -8.24 26.83 31.33
C ALA A 823 -6.79 27.01 30.84
N LEU A 824 -6.33 26.14 29.95
CA LEU A 824 -4.97 26.18 29.39
C LEU A 824 -4.76 27.36 28.44
N SER A 825 -5.76 27.68 27.60
CA SER A 825 -5.72 28.88 26.75
C SER A 825 -5.61 30.15 27.60
N LYS A 826 -6.47 30.30 28.62
CA LYS A 826 -6.41 31.42 29.56
C LYS A 826 -5.08 31.50 30.31
N ALA A 827 -4.56 30.37 30.78
CA ALA A 827 -3.30 30.32 31.51
C ALA A 827 -2.08 30.70 30.65
N THR A 828 -2.22 30.68 29.33
CA THR A 828 -1.15 30.99 28.38
C THR A 828 -1.35 32.33 27.68
N GLU A 829 -2.43 33.08 27.96
CA GLU A 829 -2.77 34.34 27.27
C GLU A 829 -1.58 35.33 27.22
N ASP A 830 -0.92 35.55 28.36
CA ASP A 830 0.24 36.43 28.52
C ASP A 830 1.61 35.72 28.36
N SER A 831 1.63 34.48 27.88
CA SER A 831 2.85 33.70 27.65
C SER A 831 3.29 33.71 26.19
N ASP A 832 4.59 33.57 25.95
CA ASP A 832 5.18 33.30 24.63
C ASP A 832 5.02 31.83 24.19
N LYS A 833 4.61 30.95 25.11
CA LYS A 833 4.32 29.54 24.88
C LYS A 833 2.83 29.25 25.01
N GLY A 834 2.38 28.25 24.24
CA GLY A 834 1.01 27.76 24.29
C GLY A 834 0.89 26.58 25.26
N PHE A 835 0.11 25.58 24.87
CA PHE A 835 -0.03 24.35 25.64
C PHE A 835 0.10 23.07 24.81
N PHE A 836 0.44 21.97 25.49
CA PHE A 836 0.30 20.59 25.02
C PHE A 836 -0.74 19.90 25.90
N ILE A 837 -1.70 19.21 25.30
CA ILE A 837 -2.69 18.43 26.06
C ILE A 837 -2.92 17.08 25.39
N MET A 838 -2.98 16.02 26.20
CA MET A 838 -3.46 14.71 25.79
C MET A 838 -4.89 14.50 26.29
N ILE A 839 -5.80 14.11 25.39
CA ILE A 839 -7.21 13.82 25.70
C ILE A 839 -7.54 12.41 25.24
N GLU A 840 -8.09 11.57 26.11
CA GLU A 840 -8.31 10.16 25.81
C GLU A 840 -9.80 9.75 25.87
N GLY A 841 -10.27 9.14 24.78
CA GLY A 841 -11.46 8.31 24.76
C GLY A 841 -11.15 6.90 25.27
N SER A 842 -10.86 6.80 26.56
CA SER A 842 -10.20 5.65 27.19
C SER A 842 -11.06 4.37 27.21
N ARG A 843 -12.39 4.52 27.32
CA ARG A 843 -13.29 3.38 27.54
C ARG A 843 -13.70 2.65 26.25
N ILE A 844 -13.28 3.11 25.06
CA ILE A 844 -13.51 2.38 23.80
C ILE A 844 -12.80 1.00 23.85
N ASP A 845 -11.58 0.95 24.37
CA ASP A 845 -10.84 -0.29 24.57
C ASP A 845 -11.52 -1.24 25.55
N HIS A 846 -11.96 -0.72 26.70
CA HIS A 846 -12.64 -1.53 27.72
C HIS A 846 -13.95 -2.13 27.20
N ALA A 847 -14.69 -1.42 26.35
CA ALA A 847 -15.86 -1.95 25.67
C ALA A 847 -15.48 -3.07 24.68
N GLY A 848 -14.37 -2.91 23.95
CA GLY A 848 -13.77 -3.94 23.10
C GLY A 848 -13.34 -5.19 23.88
N HIS A 849 -12.62 -5.05 24.99
CA HIS A 849 -12.27 -6.15 25.90
C HIS A 849 -13.53 -6.84 26.47
N GLY A 850 -14.55 -6.04 26.76
CA GLY A 850 -15.89 -6.50 27.15
C GLY A 850 -16.62 -7.27 26.07
N ASN A 851 -16.20 -7.16 24.81
CA ASN A 851 -16.98 -7.54 23.62
C ASN A 851 -18.39 -6.94 23.64
N ASP A 852 -18.54 -5.74 24.21
CA ASP A 852 -19.82 -5.06 24.43
C ASP A 852 -20.09 -4.04 23.32
N PRO A 853 -20.85 -4.42 22.27
CA PRO A 853 -21.11 -3.53 21.16
C PRO A 853 -22.01 -2.34 21.52
N ALA A 854 -22.82 -2.44 22.59
CA ALA A 854 -23.67 -1.33 23.02
C ALA A 854 -22.81 -0.25 23.70
N ALA A 855 -21.91 -0.64 24.59
CA ALA A 855 -20.93 0.31 25.14
C ALA A 855 -20.04 0.89 24.02
N GLN A 856 -19.54 0.05 23.11
CA GLN A 856 -18.62 0.44 22.03
C GLN A 856 -19.14 1.64 21.20
N VAL A 857 -20.38 1.56 20.72
CA VAL A 857 -20.93 2.63 19.87
C VAL A 857 -21.12 3.94 20.62
N HIS A 858 -21.51 3.88 21.90
CA HIS A 858 -21.71 5.09 22.70
C HIS A 858 -20.38 5.74 23.10
N GLU A 859 -19.33 4.97 23.34
CA GLU A 859 -17.98 5.49 23.56
C GLU A 859 -17.41 6.20 22.33
N VAL A 860 -17.52 5.58 21.14
CA VAL A 860 -17.08 6.22 19.88
C VAL A 860 -17.89 7.51 19.62
N LEU A 861 -19.19 7.53 19.93
CA LEU A 861 -19.99 8.75 19.84
C LEU A 861 -19.57 9.84 20.84
N ALA A 862 -19.20 9.48 22.06
CA ALA A 862 -18.66 10.44 23.03
C ALA A 862 -17.34 11.03 22.55
N TYR A 863 -16.47 10.19 21.97
CA TYR A 863 -15.21 10.62 21.39
C TYR A 863 -15.40 11.52 20.17
N ASP A 864 -16.30 11.18 19.24
CA ASP A 864 -16.63 12.00 18.07
C ASP A 864 -17.18 13.39 18.46
N ARG A 865 -18.04 13.45 19.50
CA ARG A 865 -18.51 14.73 20.06
C ARG A 865 -17.39 15.54 20.71
N THR A 866 -16.46 14.87 21.40
CA THR A 866 -15.28 15.53 21.99
C THR A 866 -14.37 16.07 20.89
N PHE A 867 -14.12 15.30 19.83
CA PHE A 867 -13.33 15.72 18.67
C PHE A 867 -13.94 16.98 18.03
N ALA A 868 -15.27 17.00 17.84
CA ALA A 868 -15.99 18.18 17.38
C ALA A 868 -15.84 19.38 18.33
N ALA A 869 -15.90 19.16 19.64
CA ALA A 869 -15.70 20.21 20.65
C ALA A 869 -14.28 20.81 20.60
N VAL A 870 -13.26 19.99 20.30
CA VAL A 870 -11.90 20.46 20.11
C VAL A 870 -11.78 21.28 18.83
N LEU A 871 -12.38 20.83 17.72
CA LEU A 871 -12.43 21.62 16.48
C LEU A 871 -13.11 22.98 16.69
N ASP A 872 -14.23 23.01 17.41
CA ASP A 872 -14.93 24.26 17.79
C ASP A 872 -14.01 25.21 18.58
N PHE A 873 -13.15 24.65 19.44
CA PHE A 873 -12.18 25.44 20.21
C PHE A 873 -11.09 26.00 19.28
N ILE A 874 -10.53 25.17 18.39
CA ILE A 874 -9.50 25.58 17.42
C ILE A 874 -10.01 26.69 16.50
N GLU A 875 -11.28 26.64 16.10
CA GLU A 875 -11.89 27.69 15.26
C GLU A 875 -12.02 29.04 15.99
N LYS A 876 -12.16 29.02 17.33
CA LYS A 876 -12.42 30.21 18.16
C LYS A 876 -11.17 30.80 18.82
N ASP A 877 -10.11 30.02 18.97
CA ASP A 877 -8.86 30.46 19.58
C ASP A 877 -7.93 31.07 18.51
N ASP A 878 -7.36 32.24 18.82
CA ASP A 878 -6.46 32.94 17.90
C ASP A 878 -5.05 32.33 17.85
N THR A 879 -4.72 31.40 18.75
CA THR A 879 -3.42 30.74 18.81
C THR A 879 -3.37 29.58 17.81
N PRO A 880 -2.39 29.53 16.89
CA PRO A 880 -2.22 28.41 15.96
C PRO A 880 -2.21 27.07 16.69
N THR A 881 -3.16 26.19 16.36
CA THR A 881 -3.35 24.92 17.06
C THR A 881 -3.48 23.78 16.07
N VAL A 882 -2.73 22.69 16.29
CA VAL A 882 -2.95 21.43 15.58
C VAL A 882 -3.61 20.43 16.52
N LEU A 883 -4.67 19.77 16.02
CA LEU A 883 -5.22 18.57 16.63
C LEU A 883 -4.75 17.38 15.80
N VAL A 884 -4.16 16.39 16.46
CA VAL A 884 -3.91 15.06 15.91
C VAL A 884 -4.62 14.03 16.79
N SER A 885 -5.33 13.11 16.17
CA SER A 885 -5.97 11.99 16.85
C SER A 885 -5.57 10.67 16.22
N THR A 886 -5.31 9.67 17.04
CA THR A 886 -5.10 8.28 16.59
C THR A 886 -5.53 7.33 17.70
N SER A 887 -5.51 6.04 17.41
CA SER A 887 -5.58 5.00 18.42
C SER A 887 -4.19 4.40 18.67
N ASP A 888 -3.98 3.82 19.83
CA ASP A 888 -2.83 2.99 20.19
C ASP A 888 -2.93 1.56 19.64
N HIS A 889 -4.13 1.00 19.49
CA HIS A 889 -4.43 -0.30 18.88
C HIS A 889 -5.91 -0.50 18.54
N GLU A 890 -6.25 -1.61 17.89
CA GLU A 890 -7.65 -2.07 17.83
C GLU A 890 -7.90 -3.12 18.92
N THR A 891 -9.12 -3.15 19.47
CA THR A 891 -9.48 -4.10 20.53
C THR A 891 -10.70 -4.96 20.20
N GLY A 892 -10.58 -6.26 20.53
CA GLY A 892 -11.63 -7.27 20.37
C GLY A 892 -11.61 -7.99 19.01
N GLY A 893 -10.88 -7.46 18.03
CA GLY A 893 -10.91 -7.94 16.64
C GLY A 893 -12.34 -7.93 16.12
N LEU A 894 -12.96 -6.76 16.21
CA LEU A 894 -14.37 -6.48 15.92
C LEU A 894 -14.67 -6.70 14.44
N ALA A 895 -15.66 -7.55 14.17
CA ALA A 895 -16.20 -7.82 12.85
C ALA A 895 -17.69 -7.43 12.79
N ILE A 896 -18.04 -6.56 11.84
CA ILE A 896 -19.42 -6.15 11.58
C ILE A 896 -20.08 -7.19 10.67
N GLY A 897 -20.39 -8.34 11.28
CA GLY A 897 -20.97 -9.50 10.64
C GLY A 897 -20.50 -10.78 11.33
N ARG A 898 -21.44 -11.56 11.84
CA ARG A 898 -21.19 -12.84 12.52
C ARG A 898 -22.08 -13.94 11.97
N GLN A 899 -21.44 -15.01 11.52
CA GLN A 899 -22.14 -16.23 11.16
C GLN A 899 -22.51 -17.02 12.42
N LEU A 900 -23.82 -17.14 12.70
CA LEU A 900 -24.31 -17.86 13.88
C LEU A 900 -24.58 -19.36 13.64
N HIS A 901 -24.65 -19.78 12.38
CA HIS A 901 -24.99 -21.14 12.01
C HIS A 901 -24.17 -21.67 10.85
N LYS A 902 -24.10 -22.99 10.71
CA LYS A 902 -23.31 -23.68 9.68
C LYS A 902 -23.86 -23.54 8.24
N ALA A 903 -25.08 -23.01 8.06
CA ALA A 903 -25.62 -22.75 6.73
C ALA A 903 -24.80 -21.65 6.01
N TYR A 904 -25.04 -21.45 4.71
CA TYR A 904 -24.35 -20.42 3.93
C TYR A 904 -24.41 -19.05 4.64
N PRO A 905 -23.32 -18.26 4.69
CA PRO A 905 -23.27 -17.02 5.45
C PRO A 905 -24.40 -16.05 5.08
N GLU A 906 -25.02 -15.44 6.09
CA GLU A 906 -25.93 -14.31 5.92
C GLU A 906 -25.14 -13.01 6.09
N TYR A 907 -25.21 -12.11 5.12
CA TYR A 907 -24.52 -10.81 5.17
C TYR A 907 -25.35 -9.79 5.94
N LYS A 908 -25.43 -9.97 7.25
CA LYS A 908 -26.27 -9.15 8.14
C LYS A 908 -25.48 -8.65 9.34
N TRP A 909 -25.82 -7.44 9.74
CA TRP A 909 -25.62 -6.93 11.09
C TRP A 909 -26.82 -6.01 11.39
N LEU A 910 -27.29 -5.98 12.64
CA LEU A 910 -28.59 -5.43 13.00
C LEU A 910 -28.45 -4.30 14.05
N PRO A 911 -28.33 -3.03 13.63
CA PRO A 911 -28.13 -1.90 14.55
C PRO A 911 -29.28 -1.68 15.53
N ASP A 912 -30.50 -2.07 15.15
CA ASP A 912 -31.70 -1.86 15.96
C ASP A 912 -31.66 -2.66 17.26
N VAL A 913 -30.83 -3.70 17.31
CA VAL A 913 -30.58 -4.47 18.53
C VAL A 913 -29.82 -3.62 19.54
N LEU A 914 -28.76 -2.93 19.11
CA LEU A 914 -27.99 -2.04 19.97
C LEU A 914 -28.82 -0.83 20.39
N ALA A 915 -29.66 -0.30 19.50
CA ALA A 915 -30.50 0.87 19.78
C ALA A 915 -31.57 0.63 20.87
N LYS A 916 -31.83 -0.64 21.23
CA LYS A 916 -32.75 -1.01 22.31
C LYS A 916 -32.03 -1.19 23.66
N ALA A 917 -30.70 -1.25 23.68
CA ALA A 917 -29.94 -1.34 24.91
C ALA A 917 -29.94 0.02 25.64
N THR A 918 -30.13 -0.03 26.95
CA THR A 918 -30.17 1.15 27.82
C THR A 918 -28.90 1.27 28.67
N TYR A 919 -28.28 0.13 29.03
CA TYR A 919 -27.11 0.07 29.90
C TYR A 919 -26.04 -0.87 29.33
N SER A 920 -24.79 -0.67 29.74
CA SER A 920 -23.69 -1.58 29.41
C SER A 920 -23.80 -2.91 30.17
N SER A 921 -23.11 -3.92 29.66
CA SER A 921 -23.01 -5.23 30.29
C SER A 921 -22.28 -5.16 31.64
N GLU A 922 -21.34 -4.22 31.81
CA GLU A 922 -20.64 -3.97 33.07
C GLU A 922 -21.59 -3.43 34.15
N TYR A 923 -22.44 -2.46 33.79
CA TYR A 923 -23.44 -1.93 34.71
C TYR A 923 -24.45 -3.00 35.14
N LEU A 924 -24.93 -3.79 34.18
CA LEU A 924 -25.92 -4.84 34.43
C LEU A 924 -25.36 -5.98 35.28
N GLU A 925 -24.09 -6.33 35.13
CA GLU A 925 -23.40 -7.28 36.02
C GLU A 925 -23.36 -6.75 37.47
N LYS A 926 -23.03 -5.46 37.66
CA LYS A 926 -23.05 -4.85 38.99
C LYS A 926 -24.44 -4.92 39.62
N GLN A 927 -25.49 -4.59 38.87
CA GLN A 927 -26.88 -4.69 39.35
C GLN A 927 -27.26 -6.13 39.73
N LEU A 928 -26.85 -7.11 38.94
CA LEU A 928 -27.06 -8.51 39.26
C LEU A 928 -26.38 -8.91 40.56
N ASN A 929 -25.10 -8.56 40.74
CA ASN A 929 -24.33 -8.90 41.93
C ASN A 929 -24.92 -8.26 43.19
N GLU A 930 -25.34 -7.00 43.12
CA GLU A 930 -26.03 -6.30 44.21
C GLU A 930 -27.35 -6.99 44.58
N TYR A 931 -28.15 -7.36 43.58
CA TYR A 931 -29.41 -8.07 43.79
C TYR A 931 -29.20 -9.43 44.46
N LEU A 932 -28.21 -10.21 44.01
CA LEU A 932 -27.90 -11.53 44.56
C LEU A 932 -27.37 -11.44 46.01
N ALA A 933 -26.61 -10.38 46.33
CA ALA A 933 -26.16 -10.12 47.70
C ALA A 933 -27.33 -9.80 48.65
N MET A 934 -28.40 -9.15 48.16
CA MET A 934 -29.58 -8.79 48.96
C MET A 934 -30.60 -9.92 49.14
N ASP A 935 -30.85 -10.75 48.11
CA ASP A 935 -31.91 -11.78 48.14
C ASP A 935 -31.45 -13.10 48.81
N GLY A 936 -30.15 -13.24 49.11
CA GLY A 936 -29.54 -14.41 49.72
C GLY A 936 -29.27 -15.55 48.71
N ALA A 937 -28.19 -16.31 48.94
CA ALA A 937 -27.64 -17.34 48.02
C ALA A 937 -28.49 -18.63 47.88
N ASN A 938 -29.82 -18.52 47.73
CA ASN A 938 -30.65 -19.68 47.40
C ASN A 938 -30.67 -19.88 45.88
N LYS A 939 -30.28 -21.08 45.43
CA LYS A 939 -30.14 -21.45 44.01
C LYS A 939 -31.43 -21.24 43.23
N SER A 940 -31.38 -20.40 42.18
CA SER A 940 -32.39 -20.19 41.14
C SER A 940 -33.84 -20.18 41.64
N SER A 941 -34.22 -19.12 42.34
CA SER A 941 -35.62 -18.86 42.68
C SER A 941 -36.36 -18.28 41.47
N LYS A 942 -37.67 -18.54 41.36
CA LYS A 942 -38.54 -17.93 40.33
C LYS A 942 -38.43 -16.40 40.30
N LYS A 943 -38.10 -15.78 41.44
CA LYS A 943 -37.92 -14.33 41.61
C LYS A 943 -36.63 -13.84 40.94
N GLN A 944 -35.52 -14.56 41.11
CA GLN A 944 -34.24 -14.26 40.46
C GLN A 944 -34.35 -14.34 38.92
N ARG A 945 -34.96 -15.41 38.40
CA ARG A 945 -35.21 -15.54 36.95
C ARG A 945 -36.08 -14.40 36.40
N SER A 946 -37.09 -13.98 37.18
CA SER A 946 -37.94 -12.85 36.80
C SER A 946 -37.16 -11.53 36.78
N TYR A 947 -36.28 -11.32 37.75
CA TYR A 947 -35.43 -10.12 37.81
C TYR A 947 -34.47 -10.07 36.61
N VAL A 948 -33.78 -11.17 36.30
CA VAL A 948 -32.89 -11.24 35.13
C VAL A 948 -33.66 -10.96 33.83
N ARG A 949 -34.82 -11.61 33.64
CA ARG A 949 -35.63 -11.42 32.41
C ARG A 949 -36.15 -9.99 32.25
N GLU A 950 -36.77 -9.44 33.28
CA GLU A 950 -37.44 -8.14 33.16
C GLU A 950 -36.45 -6.98 33.32
N GLU A 951 -35.59 -6.99 34.33
CA GLU A 951 -34.74 -5.84 34.65
C GLU A 951 -33.44 -5.82 33.83
N LEU A 952 -32.75 -6.96 33.73
CA LEU A 952 -31.44 -6.99 33.05
C LEU A 952 -31.57 -7.14 31.54
N LEU A 953 -32.34 -8.13 31.09
CA LEU A 953 -32.42 -8.48 29.67
C LEU A 953 -33.38 -7.55 28.91
N LYS A 954 -34.62 -7.43 29.38
CA LYS A 954 -35.64 -6.62 28.70
C LYS A 954 -35.44 -5.12 28.91
N ASN A 955 -35.40 -4.65 30.16
CA ASN A 955 -35.24 -3.22 30.45
C ASN A 955 -33.78 -2.76 30.21
N GLY A 956 -32.79 -3.62 30.49
CA GLY A 956 -31.38 -3.30 30.32
C GLY A 956 -30.89 -3.40 28.87
N LEU A 957 -31.05 -4.56 28.21
CA LEU A 957 -30.51 -4.81 26.86
C LEU A 957 -31.56 -4.78 25.73
N GLY A 958 -32.85 -4.63 26.04
CA GLY A 958 -33.91 -4.71 25.04
C GLY A 958 -34.17 -6.13 24.49
N ILE A 959 -33.73 -7.16 25.21
CA ILE A 959 -33.86 -8.57 24.83
C ILE A 959 -35.18 -9.13 25.39
N GLU A 960 -36.18 -9.32 24.52
CA GLU A 960 -37.49 -9.87 24.88
C GLU A 960 -37.59 -11.39 24.69
N ASP A 961 -36.69 -11.98 23.89
CA ASP A 961 -36.74 -13.36 23.43
C ASP A 961 -35.72 -14.27 24.12
N ALA A 962 -35.24 -13.88 25.31
CA ALA A 962 -34.25 -14.64 26.06
C ALA A 962 -34.73 -16.08 26.34
N THR A 963 -33.88 -17.05 26.05
CA THR A 963 -34.12 -18.46 26.38
C THR A 963 -33.98 -18.71 27.88
N ASP A 964 -34.50 -19.84 28.36
CA ASP A 964 -34.35 -20.20 29.77
C ASP A 964 -32.89 -20.53 30.10
N GLU A 965 -32.15 -21.06 29.13
CA GLU A 965 -30.72 -21.34 29.22
C GLU A 965 -29.88 -20.06 29.34
N GLU A 966 -30.18 -19.03 28.54
CA GLU A 966 -29.51 -17.72 28.65
C GLU A 966 -29.73 -17.10 30.04
N VAL A 967 -30.96 -17.17 30.57
CA VAL A 967 -31.27 -16.68 31.92
C VAL A 967 -30.53 -17.45 33.01
N ASP A 968 -30.46 -18.78 32.87
CA ASP A 968 -29.76 -19.62 33.85
C ASP A 968 -28.24 -19.41 33.84
N SER A 969 -27.65 -19.14 32.68
CA SER A 969 -26.21 -18.85 32.56
C SER A 969 -25.77 -17.60 33.33
N LEU A 970 -26.67 -16.65 33.58
CA LEU A 970 -26.39 -15.46 34.40
C LEU A 970 -26.54 -15.73 35.91
N LEU A 971 -27.39 -16.67 36.31
CA LEU A 971 -27.64 -16.99 37.73
C LEU A 971 -26.72 -18.08 38.28
N ILE A 972 -26.23 -18.94 37.40
CA ILE A 972 -25.27 -20.00 37.68
C ILE A 972 -24.17 -19.88 36.62
N PRO A 973 -23.35 -18.81 36.67
CA PRO A 973 -22.25 -18.68 35.74
C PRO A 973 -21.29 -19.85 35.92
N ASP A 974 -20.72 -20.31 34.81
CA ASP A 974 -19.54 -21.17 34.86
C ASP A 974 -18.40 -20.38 35.53
N ASP A 975 -17.56 -21.01 36.35
CA ASP A 975 -16.48 -20.31 37.08
C ASP A 975 -15.47 -19.64 36.12
N GLU A 976 -15.53 -19.98 34.83
CA GLU A 976 -14.66 -19.47 33.77
C GLU A 976 -15.13 -18.17 33.08
N GLN A 977 -16.41 -17.73 33.21
CA GLN A 977 -16.89 -16.52 32.51
C GLN A 977 -17.75 -15.58 33.38
N PRO A 978 -17.35 -14.31 33.55
CA PRO A 978 -18.15 -13.33 34.29
C PRO A 978 -19.46 -12.95 33.56
N PRO A 979 -20.56 -12.68 34.29
CA PRO A 979 -21.85 -12.30 33.70
C PRO A 979 -21.81 -11.20 32.64
N LYS A 980 -20.91 -10.22 32.75
CA LYS A 980 -20.76 -9.16 31.73
C LYS A 980 -20.43 -9.70 30.33
N TYR A 981 -19.62 -10.76 30.22
CA TYR A 981 -19.29 -11.35 28.92
C TYR A 981 -20.46 -12.14 28.34
N ILE A 982 -21.26 -12.77 29.20
CA ILE A 982 -22.49 -13.48 28.80
C ILE A 982 -23.50 -12.48 28.24
N LEU A 983 -23.75 -11.38 28.97
CA LEU A 983 -24.62 -10.28 28.54
C LEU A 983 -24.16 -9.69 27.20
N ALA A 984 -22.86 -9.42 27.06
CA ALA A 984 -22.26 -8.88 25.85
C ALA A 984 -22.37 -9.85 24.64
N ASP A 985 -22.21 -11.16 24.84
CA ASP A 985 -22.39 -12.16 23.77
C ASP A 985 -23.89 -12.31 23.39
N MET A 986 -24.81 -12.23 24.37
CA MET A 986 -26.25 -12.28 24.11
C MET A 986 -26.71 -11.15 23.17
N ILE A 987 -26.23 -9.93 23.39
CA ILE A 987 -26.54 -8.79 22.51
C ILE A 987 -25.75 -8.88 21.19
N SER A 988 -24.48 -9.28 21.21
CA SER A 988 -23.64 -9.44 20.01
C SER A 988 -24.22 -10.46 19.03
N ARG A 989 -24.75 -11.60 19.52
CA ARG A 989 -25.40 -12.61 18.66
C ARG A 989 -26.64 -12.05 17.99
N ARG A 990 -27.49 -11.34 18.74
CA ARG A 990 -28.70 -10.72 18.18
C ARG A 990 -28.36 -9.64 17.16
N ALA A 991 -27.34 -8.82 17.42
CA ALA A 991 -26.83 -7.81 16.49
C ALA A 991 -26.04 -8.39 15.30
N GLN A 992 -25.71 -9.69 15.34
CA GLN A 992 -24.81 -10.37 14.39
C GLN A 992 -23.44 -9.69 14.27
N ILE A 993 -22.85 -9.33 15.40
CA ILE A 993 -21.50 -8.77 15.52
C ILE A 993 -20.56 -9.84 16.06
N GLY A 994 -19.36 -9.90 15.47
CA GLY A 994 -18.32 -10.88 15.80
C GLY A 994 -17.15 -10.24 16.52
N TRP A 995 -16.57 -11.01 17.43
CA TRP A 995 -15.36 -10.68 18.16
C TRP A 995 -14.42 -11.89 18.06
N SER A 996 -13.14 -11.65 17.83
CA SER A 996 -12.15 -12.73 17.65
C SER A 996 -11.28 -12.96 18.88
N THR A 997 -11.26 -12.01 19.81
CA THR A 997 -10.44 -12.04 21.02
C THR A 997 -11.07 -11.16 22.10
N HIS A 998 -10.70 -11.38 23.37
CA HIS A 998 -10.92 -10.42 24.45
C HIS A 998 -9.68 -9.54 24.66
N GLY A 999 -8.70 -9.57 23.76
CA GLY A 999 -7.49 -8.75 23.79
C GLY A 999 -7.42 -7.80 22.59
N HIS A 1000 -6.26 -7.22 22.36
CA HIS A 1000 -6.05 -6.34 21.20
C HIS A 1000 -5.83 -7.14 19.90
N SER A 1001 -5.89 -6.45 18.77
CA SER A 1001 -5.51 -6.99 17.46
C SER A 1001 -4.48 -6.12 16.75
N GLY A 1002 -3.77 -6.71 15.78
CA GLY A 1002 -2.74 -6.04 15.00
C GLY A 1002 -3.29 -5.25 13.80
N ALA A 1003 -4.53 -4.78 13.85
CA ALA A 1003 -5.09 -3.95 12.80
C ALA A 1003 -4.45 -2.55 12.83
N ASP A 1004 -4.09 -2.02 11.66
CA ASP A 1004 -3.71 -0.62 11.51
C ASP A 1004 -4.92 0.26 11.91
N VAL A 1005 -4.64 1.34 12.63
CA VAL A 1005 -5.64 2.28 13.14
C VAL A 1005 -5.59 3.60 12.38
N ASN A 1006 -6.66 4.38 12.42
CA ASN A 1006 -6.75 5.63 11.66
C ASN A 1006 -6.06 6.80 12.38
N ILE A 1007 -5.50 7.72 11.60
CA ILE A 1007 -5.02 9.04 12.03
C ILE A 1007 -5.98 10.10 11.51
N TYR A 1008 -6.39 11.01 12.40
CA TYR A 1008 -7.21 12.18 12.11
C TYR A 1008 -6.46 13.47 12.48
N ALA A 1009 -6.78 14.56 11.79
CA ALA A 1009 -6.24 15.86 12.15
C ALA A 1009 -7.24 17.00 11.89
N SER A 1010 -7.09 18.12 12.63
CA SER A 1010 -7.88 19.33 12.36
C SER A 1010 -7.69 19.85 10.93
N SER A 1011 -6.52 19.62 10.34
CA SER A 1011 -6.13 20.15 9.04
C SER A 1011 -5.02 19.30 8.43
N THR A 1012 -5.21 18.86 7.18
CA THR A 1012 -4.16 18.18 6.39
C THR A 1012 -2.98 19.09 6.06
N LYS A 1013 -3.17 20.42 6.13
CA LYS A 1013 -2.09 21.39 5.92
C LYS A 1013 -1.11 21.38 7.09
N ASP A 1014 -1.63 21.37 8.32
CA ASP A 1014 -0.81 21.49 9.54
C ASP A 1014 -0.28 20.13 10.02
N ALA A 1015 -1.01 19.05 9.73
CA ALA A 1015 -0.59 17.66 9.96
C ALA A 1015 -0.10 16.94 8.68
N TRP A 1016 0.37 17.69 7.68
CA TRP A 1016 0.87 17.13 6.42
C TRP A 1016 1.87 15.98 6.57
N PRO A 1017 2.83 16.01 7.52
CA PRO A 1017 3.78 14.91 7.70
C PRO A 1017 3.14 13.56 8.10
N LEU A 1018 1.87 13.55 8.51
CA LEU A 1018 1.11 12.37 8.91
C LEU A 1018 0.12 11.87 7.83
N VAL A 1019 0.21 12.38 6.60
CA VAL A 1019 -0.59 11.89 5.47
C VAL A 1019 0.02 10.61 4.91
N GLY A 1020 -0.70 9.49 5.05
CA GLY A 1020 -0.26 8.18 4.55
C GLY A 1020 -0.35 7.09 5.61
N ASN A 1021 0.52 6.10 5.53
CA ASN A 1021 0.63 5.02 6.52
C ASN A 1021 1.93 5.20 7.30
N HIS A 1022 1.82 5.31 8.61
CA HIS A 1022 2.87 5.72 9.51
C HIS A 1022 3.13 4.66 10.58
N GLU A 1023 4.34 4.60 11.12
CA GLU A 1023 4.59 3.92 12.39
C GLU A 1023 4.12 4.82 13.54
N ASN A 1024 3.59 4.26 14.64
CA ASN A 1024 3.12 5.07 15.77
C ASN A 1024 4.21 5.99 16.38
N THR A 1025 5.50 5.64 16.25
CA THR A 1025 6.63 6.50 16.64
C THR A 1025 6.71 7.79 15.83
N GLU A 1026 6.30 7.75 14.55
CA GLU A 1026 6.32 8.94 13.68
C GLU A 1026 5.27 9.97 14.12
N VAL A 1027 4.18 9.52 14.76
CA VAL A 1027 3.20 10.41 15.40
C VAL A 1027 3.85 11.15 16.57
N GLY A 1028 4.58 10.45 17.45
CA GLY A 1028 5.32 11.09 18.54
C GLY A 1028 6.36 12.09 18.06
N ASN A 1029 7.12 11.72 17.03
CA ASN A 1029 8.11 12.61 16.40
C ASN A 1029 7.45 13.86 15.80
N PHE A 1030 6.27 13.73 15.21
CA PHE A 1030 5.49 14.88 14.75
C PHE A 1030 5.08 15.80 15.90
N LEU A 1031 4.57 15.26 17.01
CA LEU A 1031 4.14 16.08 18.16
C LEU A 1031 5.31 16.90 18.72
N ALA A 1032 6.47 16.26 18.93
CA ALA A 1032 7.69 16.92 19.40
C ALA A 1032 8.19 17.98 18.39
N SER A 1033 8.26 17.60 17.11
CA SER A 1033 8.71 18.48 16.04
C SER A 1033 7.79 19.68 15.83
N PHE A 1034 6.48 19.51 16.00
CA PHE A 1034 5.51 20.60 15.87
C PHE A 1034 5.80 21.68 16.92
N LEU A 1035 6.15 21.32 18.15
CA LEU A 1035 6.42 22.26 19.25
C LEU A 1035 7.90 22.66 19.43
N ASP A 1036 8.80 22.24 18.53
CA ASP A 1036 10.27 22.44 18.65
C ASP A 1036 10.83 21.88 19.96
N LEU A 1037 10.42 20.66 20.33
CA LEU A 1037 10.80 20.02 21.59
C LEU A 1037 12.00 19.10 21.40
N ASP A 1038 12.92 19.13 22.36
CA ASP A 1038 14.10 18.27 22.41
C ASP A 1038 13.85 17.12 23.40
N VAL A 1039 13.20 16.07 22.91
CA VAL A 1039 12.86 14.87 23.71
C VAL A 1039 14.13 14.07 24.07
N ASP A 1040 15.15 14.11 23.23
CA ASP A 1040 16.43 13.44 23.49
C ASP A 1040 17.17 14.07 24.67
N ALA A 1041 17.13 15.40 24.81
CA ALA A 1041 17.71 16.09 25.97
C ALA A 1041 17.00 15.71 27.28
N VAL A 1042 15.68 15.54 27.25
CA VAL A 1042 14.91 15.05 28.40
C VAL A 1042 15.32 13.61 28.72
N THR A 1043 15.40 12.75 27.70
CA THR A 1043 15.87 11.37 27.82
C THR A 1043 17.25 11.29 28.49
N ALA A 1044 18.22 12.07 28.01
CA ALA A 1044 19.56 12.12 28.59
C ALA A 1044 19.53 12.54 30.06
N LYS A 1045 18.74 13.56 30.40
CA LYS A 1045 18.61 14.05 31.78
C LYS A 1045 18.00 13.02 32.73
N LEU A 1046 17.02 12.25 32.27
CA LEU A 1046 16.43 11.15 33.05
C LEU A 1046 17.42 10.00 33.25
N GLN A 1047 18.22 9.68 32.23
CA GLN A 1047 19.21 8.60 32.27
C GLN A 1047 20.49 8.95 33.04
N GLU A 1048 20.81 10.23 33.21
CA GLU A 1048 21.93 10.69 34.06
C GLU A 1048 21.72 10.42 35.55
N GLN A 1049 20.49 10.09 35.98
CA GLN A 1049 20.21 9.79 37.38
C GLN A 1049 20.85 8.45 37.79
N ALA A 1050 21.74 8.50 38.79
CA ALA A 1050 22.65 7.42 39.16
C ALA A 1050 21.97 6.10 39.62
N SER A 1051 20.67 6.10 39.89
CA SER A 1051 19.88 4.89 40.14
C SER A 1051 18.53 4.97 39.43
N LEU A 1052 18.29 4.08 38.46
CA LEU A 1052 17.01 3.90 37.77
C LEU A 1052 15.96 3.15 38.62
N SER A 1053 16.19 3.00 39.93
CA SER A 1053 15.32 2.28 40.87
C SER A 1053 13.98 2.97 41.15
N TRP A 1054 13.81 4.22 40.70
CA TRP A 1054 12.57 4.97 40.85
C TRP A 1054 11.48 4.54 39.85
N MET A 1055 11.81 3.72 38.84
CA MET A 1055 10.86 3.15 37.88
C MET A 1055 10.20 1.85 38.37
N GLY A 1056 10.41 1.47 39.63
CA GLY A 1056 9.96 0.20 40.22
C GLY A 1056 11.00 -0.92 40.09
N ASP A 1057 10.58 -2.15 40.41
CA ASP A 1057 11.48 -3.31 40.45
C ASP A 1057 12.04 -3.65 39.06
N GLN A 1058 13.24 -4.24 39.02
CA GLN A 1058 13.79 -4.78 37.77
C GLN A 1058 12.93 -5.94 37.26
N LEU A 1059 12.72 -5.98 35.94
CA LEU A 1059 11.95 -7.04 35.31
C LEU A 1059 12.66 -8.40 35.45
N GLY A 1060 11.87 -9.45 35.68
CA GLY A 1060 12.35 -10.83 35.67
C GLY A 1060 12.72 -11.30 34.25
N ALA A 1061 13.50 -12.38 34.15
CA ALA A 1061 13.92 -12.96 32.87
C ALA A 1061 12.76 -13.56 32.04
N ASP A 1062 11.58 -13.68 32.65
CA ASP A 1062 10.32 -14.14 32.07
C ASP A 1062 9.58 -13.06 31.27
N ILE A 1063 9.93 -11.78 31.47
CA ILE A 1063 9.30 -10.65 30.78
C ILE A 1063 10.02 -10.38 29.47
N ARG A 1064 9.28 -10.47 28.36
CA ARG A 1064 9.81 -10.24 27.02
C ARG A 1064 9.87 -8.75 26.73
N VAL A 1065 11.08 -8.22 26.60
CA VAL A 1065 11.33 -6.81 26.28
C VAL A 1065 11.65 -6.59 24.79
N GLU A 1066 12.15 -7.61 24.11
CA GLU A 1066 12.43 -7.62 22.67
C GLU A 1066 12.10 -9.00 22.08
N GLN A 1067 11.99 -9.05 20.74
CA GLN A 1067 11.74 -10.24 19.90
C GLN A 1067 10.25 -10.60 19.75
N LEU A 1068 9.87 -10.88 18.50
CA LEU A 1068 8.52 -11.28 18.13
C LEU A 1068 8.33 -12.79 18.31
N ASP A 1069 7.14 -13.18 18.75
CA ASP A 1069 6.74 -14.59 18.78
C ASP A 1069 6.84 -15.22 17.38
N SER A 1070 7.28 -16.48 17.33
CA SER A 1070 7.31 -17.28 16.10
C SER A 1070 6.39 -18.47 16.22
N TYR A 1071 5.89 -18.98 15.09
CA TYR A 1071 4.98 -20.13 15.12
C TYR A 1071 5.72 -21.39 15.58
N HIS A 1072 5.34 -21.94 16.74
CA HIS A 1072 6.02 -23.08 17.36
C HIS A 1072 5.34 -24.44 17.10
N GLY A 1073 4.36 -24.52 16.20
CA GLY A 1073 3.80 -25.80 15.74
C GLY A 1073 2.85 -26.53 16.70
N ASP A 1074 2.55 -25.98 17.87
CA ASP A 1074 1.61 -26.58 18.84
C ASP A 1074 0.32 -25.75 18.96
N PHE A 1075 -0.68 -26.08 18.14
CA PHE A 1075 -2.02 -25.46 18.22
C PHE A 1075 -2.78 -25.84 19.51
N ARG A 1076 -2.30 -26.82 20.30
CA ARG A 1076 -3.00 -27.39 21.46
C ARG A 1076 -2.43 -26.98 22.82
N LYS A 1077 -1.19 -26.48 22.88
CA LYS A 1077 -0.59 -25.96 24.12
C LYS A 1077 -0.60 -24.43 24.16
N ARG A 1078 -1.75 -23.87 24.51
CA ARG A 1078 -1.78 -22.75 25.46
C ARG A 1078 -2.43 -23.27 26.73
N GLY A 1079 -1.66 -24.10 27.45
CA GLY A 1079 -2.03 -24.55 28.79
C GLY A 1079 -1.44 -23.59 29.82
N GLU A 1080 -2.34 -22.99 30.60
CA GLU A 1080 -2.19 -22.53 32.00
C GLU A 1080 -1.09 -21.54 32.43
N ASP A 1081 -0.13 -21.13 31.59
CA ASP A 1081 0.98 -20.27 32.05
C ASP A 1081 1.23 -18.98 31.24
N CYS A 1082 0.28 -18.55 30.40
CA CYS A 1082 0.31 -17.18 29.87
C CYS A 1082 -0.60 -16.30 30.73
N GLY A 1083 -0.04 -15.79 31.84
CA GLY A 1083 -0.64 -14.74 32.64
C GLY A 1083 -0.78 -13.44 31.83
N CYS A 1084 -1.82 -13.37 31.00
CA CYS A 1084 -2.41 -12.09 30.64
C CYS A 1084 -3.42 -11.78 31.77
N GLY A 1085 -3.09 -10.80 32.60
CA GLY A 1085 -3.72 -10.54 33.89
C GLY A 1085 -5.25 -10.60 33.87
N ALA A 1086 -5.79 -11.57 34.61
CA ALA A 1086 -6.98 -11.33 35.39
C ALA A 1086 -6.51 -10.62 36.67
N HIS A 1087 -6.73 -9.31 36.75
CA HIS A 1087 -7.24 -8.56 37.90
C HIS A 1087 -7.20 -7.06 37.63
#